data_AF-A0AAV1L030-F1
#
_entry.id   AF-A0AAV1L030-F1
#
_cell.length_a   1.000
_cell.length_b   1.000
_cell.length_c   1.000
_cell.angle_alpha   90.00
_cell.angle_beta   90.00
_cell.angle_gamma   90.00
#
_symmetry.space_group_name_H-M   'P 1'
#
loop_
_entity.id
_entity.type
_entity.pdbx_description
1 polymer ?
#
loop_
_entity_poly.entity_id
_entity_poly.type
_entity_poly.pdbx_seq_one_letter_code
_entity_poly.pdbx_strand_id
1 'polypeptide(L)'
;MKTAKYVRLNKYESCLHKKLVTIQIKLNKCQRSKQQCMKILKAIHKTIIFDDSFTKVLENVSSSAKILSLLKIRDKSKKLNLHYFKIEEKLNALRIYLQNPIGYKFLSKIFVLPSSCVVNKLISEANIKPGINKDIFCKLRKRAAKMILHEKLCVLMFGEMTIKRNITYNDQKDCVIGLIKNDVKNSKGFADRCLVFMIRGLKKGYGQPLYYSFSSGPTEGPELSSQIKQIIRELFDVGLIPIATVCKPGKNNERAIKILIEETRAELSTKGEILKNNIFKVHNKQIIPLFDPPHLLIGMRDNLINKNLVYLKNGEECVAKWDHIKMLYMENLSYREHSLIPKITENHVIPSKIDKSKFIFATQIFSSSVSVCMGYVASEEVGILPKECQETAKILMLFDKLFDSLNGSLAQREKSYYEKPLLRAVTPTSRHYLLWKEAKILLSGMKFVNKTKQVKNVSLMRNWISTIEGIELLTRILLNKYGITSVYMRNLNQDPLENFFAQIRYVCGNIYPTANRFSIAFTSLLIKNANKTKSPENNFATENCKNLIFLKFNKKIPSPYATEINRKHLNIDYTLADAEKQSPPVNSSSNYVAGYLYKKAQQKIYKSCRKCNEVMTSKTQCKYISFRRYGKRWFCYPSVELVEIVSKLQAICRTVLFDEIHNE
;
A
#
# COMPACT_ATOMS: atom_id res chain seq x y z
N MET A 1 -43.97 -71.77 -44.07
CA MET A 1 -42.94 -72.75 -43.63
C MET A 1 -41.61 -72.05 -43.38
N LYS A 2 -41.28 -71.75 -42.12
CA LYS A 2 -39.89 -71.60 -41.63
C LYS A 2 -39.84 -72.34 -40.30
N THR A 3 -39.29 -73.55 -40.36
CA THR A 3 -39.15 -74.51 -39.27
C THR A 3 -38.34 -73.89 -38.13
N ALA A 4 -38.99 -73.64 -36.98
CA ALA A 4 -38.28 -73.39 -35.73
C ALA A 4 -37.56 -74.70 -35.34
N LYS A 5 -36.23 -74.78 -35.58
CA LYS A 5 -35.39 -75.83 -35.01
C LYS A 5 -35.40 -75.66 -33.49
N TYR A 6 -36.20 -76.47 -32.79
CA TYR A 6 -36.08 -76.63 -31.34
C TYR A 6 -34.74 -77.31 -31.06
N VAL A 7 -33.72 -76.51 -30.73
CA VAL A 7 -32.47 -77.02 -30.17
C VAL A 7 -32.80 -77.58 -28.78
N ARG A 8 -32.74 -78.91 -28.60
CA ARG A 8 -32.79 -79.54 -27.28
C ARG A 8 -31.48 -79.19 -26.56
N LEU A 9 -31.50 -78.09 -25.82
CA LEU A 9 -30.41 -77.69 -24.94
C LEU A 9 -30.12 -78.83 -23.97
N ASN A 10 -28.86 -79.22 -23.81
CA ASN A 10 -28.48 -80.20 -22.81
C ASN A 10 -28.78 -79.63 -21.39
N LYS A 11 -28.80 -80.49 -20.36
CA LYS A 11 -29.21 -80.10 -18.99
C LYS A 11 -28.42 -78.89 -18.46
N TYR A 12 -27.15 -78.77 -18.85
CA TYR A 12 -26.25 -77.68 -18.46
C TYR A 12 -26.56 -76.38 -19.20
N GLU A 13 -26.76 -76.44 -20.52
CA GLU A 13 -27.15 -75.30 -21.35
C GLU A 13 -28.51 -74.73 -20.96
N SER A 14 -29.48 -75.59 -20.63
CA SER A 14 -30.79 -75.17 -20.13
C SER A 14 -30.68 -74.44 -18.78
N CYS A 15 -29.76 -74.88 -17.91
CA CYS A 15 -29.46 -74.21 -16.64
C CYS A 15 -28.83 -72.82 -16.87
N LEU A 16 -27.86 -72.72 -17.77
CA LEU A 16 -27.23 -71.45 -18.17
C LEU A 16 -28.22 -70.48 -18.80
N HIS A 17 -29.08 -70.96 -19.69
CA HIS A 17 -30.13 -70.14 -20.30
C HIS A 17 -31.10 -69.59 -19.24
N LYS A 18 -31.53 -70.41 -18.27
CA LYS A 18 -32.35 -69.95 -17.14
C LYS A 18 -31.63 -68.89 -16.30
N LYS A 19 -30.33 -69.06 -16.03
CA LYS A 19 -29.52 -68.05 -15.32
C LYS A 19 -29.43 -66.74 -16.11
N LEU A 20 -29.17 -66.80 -17.42
CA LEU A 20 -29.11 -65.62 -18.30
C LEU A 20 -30.44 -64.86 -18.35
N VAL A 21 -31.56 -65.57 -18.50
CA VAL A 21 -32.90 -64.95 -18.47
C VAL A 21 -33.17 -64.31 -17.12
N THR A 22 -32.78 -64.96 -16.02
CA THR A 22 -32.93 -64.42 -14.66
C THR A 22 -32.10 -63.15 -14.46
N ILE A 23 -30.87 -63.12 -14.96
CA ILE A 23 -29.99 -61.93 -14.92
C ILE A 23 -30.59 -60.81 -15.78
N GLN A 24 -31.09 -61.11 -16.99
CA GLN A 24 -31.73 -60.15 -17.87
C GLN A 24 -32.96 -59.50 -17.21
N ILE A 25 -33.79 -60.29 -16.52
CA ILE A 25 -34.94 -59.80 -15.77
C ILE A 25 -34.50 -58.90 -14.61
N LYS A 26 -33.46 -59.29 -13.86
CA LYS A 26 -32.90 -58.46 -12.77
C LYS A 26 -32.34 -57.14 -13.30
N LEU A 27 -31.65 -57.16 -14.44
CA LEU A 27 -31.06 -55.99 -15.07
C LEU A 27 -32.14 -55.01 -15.57
N ASN A 28 -33.20 -55.53 -16.18
CA ASN A 28 -34.37 -54.75 -16.59
C ASN A 28 -35.10 -54.13 -15.38
N LYS A 29 -35.27 -54.87 -14.27
CA LYS A 29 -35.82 -54.31 -13.02
C LYS A 29 -34.94 -53.18 -12.45
N CYS A 30 -33.62 -53.36 -12.46
CA CYS A 30 -32.68 -52.35 -11.98
C CYS A 30 -32.71 -51.08 -12.85
N GLN A 31 -32.82 -51.23 -14.18
CA GLN A 31 -32.95 -50.10 -15.10
C GLN A 31 -34.25 -49.32 -14.88
N ARG A 32 -35.38 -50.02 -14.68
CA ARG A 32 -36.67 -49.38 -14.35
C ARG A 32 -36.61 -48.64 -13.02
N SER A 33 -36.03 -49.25 -11.98
CA SER A 33 -35.84 -48.61 -10.68
C SER A 33 -34.96 -47.35 -10.78
N LYS A 34 -33.87 -47.40 -11.56
CA LYS A 34 -33.02 -46.23 -11.83
C LYS A 34 -33.79 -45.11 -12.53
N GLN A 35 -34.62 -45.43 -13.52
CA GLN A 35 -35.46 -44.44 -14.20
C GLN A 35 -36.49 -43.81 -13.25
N GLN A 36 -37.08 -44.60 -12.34
CA GLN A 36 -38.03 -44.12 -11.35
C GLN A 36 -37.37 -43.21 -10.31
N CYS A 37 -36.21 -43.58 -9.75
CA CYS A 37 -35.42 -42.71 -8.89
C CYS A 37 -35.01 -41.41 -9.59
N MET A 38 -34.64 -41.45 -10.88
CA MET A 38 -34.33 -40.26 -11.67
C MET A 38 -35.54 -39.34 -11.87
N LYS A 39 -36.75 -39.90 -12.03
CA LYS A 39 -38.01 -39.12 -12.08
C LYS A 39 -38.30 -38.46 -10.73
N ILE A 40 -38.15 -39.20 -9.62
CA ILE A 40 -38.35 -38.70 -8.26
C ILE A 40 -37.34 -37.58 -7.95
N LEU A 41 -36.06 -37.76 -8.26
CA LEU A 41 -35.02 -36.73 -8.11
C LEU A 41 -35.35 -35.45 -8.90
N LYS A 42 -35.87 -35.58 -10.13
CA LYS A 42 -36.30 -34.43 -10.92
C LYS A 42 -37.53 -33.73 -10.32
N ALA A 43 -38.45 -34.47 -9.72
CA ALA A 43 -39.61 -33.90 -9.03
C ALA A 43 -39.18 -33.16 -7.75
N ILE A 44 -38.37 -33.78 -6.89
CA ILE A 44 -37.80 -33.18 -5.68
C ILE A 44 -37.00 -31.92 -6.00
N HIS A 45 -36.21 -31.93 -7.07
CA HIS A 45 -35.42 -30.77 -7.48
C HIS A 45 -36.28 -29.60 -7.97
N LYS A 46 -37.51 -29.84 -8.44
CA LYS A 46 -38.46 -28.77 -8.75
C LYS A 46 -39.10 -28.20 -7.47
N THR A 47 -39.43 -29.04 -6.49
CA THR A 47 -40.03 -28.60 -5.23
C THR A 47 -39.06 -27.84 -4.32
N ILE A 48 -37.78 -28.26 -4.24
CA ILE A 48 -36.77 -27.59 -3.41
C ILE A 48 -36.53 -26.12 -3.85
N ILE A 49 -36.69 -25.81 -5.14
CA ILE A 49 -36.50 -24.44 -5.65
C ILE A 49 -37.57 -23.47 -5.12
N PHE A 50 -38.74 -23.99 -4.75
CA PHE A 50 -39.87 -23.23 -4.21
C PHE A 50 -40.11 -23.47 -2.72
N ASP A 51 -39.18 -24.16 -2.04
CA ASP A 51 -39.29 -24.42 -0.61
C ASP A 51 -38.83 -23.20 0.20
N ASP A 52 -39.69 -22.71 1.10
CA ASP A 52 -39.43 -21.54 1.94
C ASP A 52 -38.15 -21.68 2.78
N SER A 53 -37.78 -22.91 3.14
CA SER A 53 -36.52 -23.24 3.82
C SER A 53 -35.31 -22.84 2.99
N PHE A 54 -35.35 -23.14 1.68
CA PHE A 54 -34.26 -22.86 0.76
C PHE A 54 -34.14 -21.36 0.48
N THR A 55 -35.27 -20.66 0.38
CA THR A 55 -35.32 -19.19 0.22
C THR A 55 -34.71 -18.48 1.44
N LYS A 56 -35.05 -18.92 2.67
CA LYS A 56 -34.48 -18.40 3.92
C LYS A 56 -32.97 -18.63 4.02
N VAL A 57 -32.47 -19.80 3.62
CA VAL A 57 -31.02 -20.08 3.58
C VAL A 57 -30.31 -19.16 2.56
N LEU A 58 -30.93 -18.93 1.39
CA LEU A 58 -30.38 -18.04 0.37
C LEU A 58 -30.40 -16.55 0.76
N GLU A 59 -31.24 -16.14 1.70
CA GLU A 59 -31.24 -14.78 2.26
C GLU A 59 -30.06 -14.52 3.20
N ASN A 60 -29.59 -15.58 3.88
CA ASN A 60 -28.49 -15.50 4.84
C ASN A 60 -27.09 -15.55 4.19
N VAL A 61 -26.99 -15.87 2.90
CA VAL A 61 -25.71 -15.90 2.16
C VAL A 61 -25.44 -14.59 1.42
N SER A 62 -24.15 -14.33 1.13
CA SER A 62 -23.75 -13.14 0.37
C SER A 62 -24.44 -13.06 -0.99
N SER A 63 -24.69 -11.84 -1.49
CA SER A 63 -25.38 -11.61 -2.77
C SER A 63 -24.69 -12.34 -3.95
N SER A 64 -23.35 -12.40 -3.92
CA SER A 64 -22.57 -13.12 -4.92
C SER A 64 -22.77 -14.64 -4.81
N ALA A 65 -22.76 -15.19 -3.59
CA ALA A 65 -23.01 -16.61 -3.35
C ALA A 65 -24.44 -17.01 -3.75
N LYS A 66 -25.43 -16.16 -3.44
CA LYS A 66 -26.82 -16.32 -3.89
C LYS A 66 -26.90 -16.40 -5.42
N ILE A 67 -26.27 -15.47 -6.13
CA ILE A 67 -26.25 -15.44 -7.60
C ILE A 67 -25.56 -16.67 -8.20
N LEU A 68 -24.40 -17.08 -7.67
CA LEU A 68 -23.69 -18.27 -8.14
C LEU A 68 -24.49 -19.56 -7.90
N SER A 69 -25.16 -19.66 -6.76
CA SER A 69 -26.00 -20.81 -6.40
C SER A 69 -27.24 -20.89 -7.30
N LEU A 70 -27.94 -19.77 -7.49
CA LEU A 70 -29.10 -19.69 -8.38
C LEU A 70 -28.74 -19.97 -9.85
N LEU A 71 -27.59 -19.49 -10.33
CA LEU A 71 -27.08 -19.80 -11.68
C LEU A 71 -26.92 -21.31 -11.87
N LYS A 72 -26.29 -21.98 -10.90
CA LYS A 72 -26.06 -23.43 -10.97
C LYS A 72 -27.35 -24.25 -10.90
N ILE A 73 -28.35 -23.77 -10.17
CA ILE A 73 -29.66 -24.42 -10.04
C ILE A 73 -30.51 -24.21 -11.31
N ARG A 74 -30.57 -22.97 -11.81
CA ARG A 74 -31.32 -22.60 -13.03
C ARG A 74 -30.85 -23.39 -14.24
N ASP A 75 -29.54 -23.47 -14.43
CA ASP A 75 -28.95 -23.92 -15.68
C ASP A 75 -28.57 -25.41 -15.70
N LYS A 76 -28.80 -26.16 -14.61
CA LYS A 76 -28.66 -27.63 -14.59
C LYS A 76 -29.63 -28.34 -15.56
N SER A 77 -30.65 -27.62 -16.04
CA SER A 77 -31.71 -28.10 -16.93
C SER A 77 -31.50 -27.77 -18.42
N LYS A 78 -30.51 -26.94 -18.78
CA LYS A 78 -30.28 -26.47 -20.17
C LYS A 78 -29.04 -27.12 -20.78
N LYS A 79 -29.09 -27.48 -22.07
CA LYS A 79 -27.90 -27.89 -22.84
C LYS A 79 -26.86 -26.75 -22.84
N LEU A 80 -25.57 -27.12 -22.78
CA LEU A 80 -24.37 -26.27 -22.61
C LEU A 80 -24.24 -25.01 -23.51
N ASN A 81 -25.08 -24.82 -24.52
CA ASN A 81 -24.87 -23.82 -25.59
C ASN A 81 -25.83 -22.62 -25.60
N LEU A 82 -26.78 -22.50 -24.67
CA LEU A 82 -27.75 -21.38 -24.65
C LEU A 82 -27.92 -20.77 -23.25
N HIS A 83 -26.84 -20.19 -22.73
CA HIS A 83 -26.85 -19.48 -21.46
C HIS A 83 -27.00 -17.96 -21.67
N TYR A 84 -28.17 -17.42 -21.35
CA TYR A 84 -28.39 -15.97 -21.28
C TYR A 84 -28.11 -15.47 -19.87
N PHE A 85 -27.07 -14.64 -19.72
CA PHE A 85 -26.71 -14.03 -18.44
C PHE A 85 -27.35 -12.64 -18.29
N LYS A 86 -28.02 -12.41 -17.15
CA LYS A 86 -28.50 -11.09 -16.75
C LYS A 86 -27.33 -10.14 -16.49
N ILE A 87 -27.56 -8.83 -16.53
CA ILE A 87 -26.51 -7.83 -16.28
C ILE A 87 -25.85 -8.07 -14.91
N GLU A 88 -26.63 -8.35 -13.87
CA GLU A 88 -26.11 -8.58 -12.51
C GLU A 88 -25.20 -9.82 -12.42
N GLU A 89 -25.55 -10.89 -13.14
CA GLU A 89 -24.76 -12.12 -13.23
C GLU A 89 -23.43 -11.85 -13.94
N LYS A 90 -23.50 -11.11 -15.07
CA LYS A 90 -22.33 -10.64 -15.83
C LYS A 90 -21.41 -9.75 -14.99
N LEU A 91 -21.97 -8.90 -14.14
CA LEU A 91 -21.20 -7.99 -13.29
C LEU A 91 -20.56 -8.70 -12.10
N ASN A 92 -21.22 -9.68 -11.51
CA ASN A 92 -20.60 -10.51 -10.48
C ASN A 92 -19.48 -11.39 -11.06
N ALA A 93 -19.70 -11.96 -12.24
CA ALA A 93 -18.65 -12.65 -12.98
C ALA A 93 -17.47 -11.73 -13.29
N LEU A 94 -17.74 -10.51 -13.75
CA LEU A 94 -16.72 -9.48 -13.96
C LEU A 94 -15.97 -9.17 -12.66
N ARG A 95 -16.63 -9.03 -11.51
CA ARG A 95 -15.96 -8.81 -10.22
C ARG A 95 -14.99 -9.93 -9.85
N ILE A 96 -15.37 -11.19 -10.06
CA ILE A 96 -14.52 -12.36 -9.79
C ILE A 96 -13.33 -12.36 -10.77
N TYR A 97 -13.59 -12.14 -12.06
CA TYR A 97 -12.57 -12.06 -13.10
C TYR A 97 -11.55 -10.95 -12.83
N LEU A 98 -12.00 -9.76 -12.43
CA LEU A 98 -11.14 -8.63 -12.10
C LEU A 98 -10.36 -8.82 -10.78
N GLN A 99 -10.76 -9.76 -9.92
CA GLN A 99 -9.98 -10.14 -8.75
C GLN A 99 -8.88 -11.13 -9.09
N ASN A 100 -9.21 -12.19 -9.82
CA ASN A 100 -8.27 -13.21 -10.22
C ASN A 100 -8.74 -13.91 -11.52
N PRO A 101 -8.18 -13.55 -12.69
CA PRO A 101 -8.55 -14.17 -13.96
C PRO A 101 -8.27 -15.68 -14.01
N ILE A 102 -7.20 -16.14 -13.34
CA ILE A 102 -6.83 -17.56 -13.24
C ILE A 102 -7.86 -18.29 -12.37
N GLY A 103 -8.17 -17.72 -11.21
CA GLY A 103 -9.21 -18.21 -10.31
C GLY A 103 -10.59 -18.23 -10.99
N TYR A 104 -10.89 -17.24 -11.84
CA TYR A 104 -12.12 -17.23 -12.63
C TYR A 104 -12.18 -18.39 -13.63
N LYS A 105 -11.09 -18.67 -14.35
CA LYS A 105 -11.01 -19.83 -15.26
C LYS A 105 -11.19 -21.16 -14.51
N PHE A 106 -10.66 -21.27 -13.30
CA PHE A 106 -10.89 -22.43 -12.45
C PHE A 106 -12.36 -22.51 -12.01
N LEU A 107 -12.92 -21.42 -11.50
CA LEU A 107 -14.31 -21.35 -11.06
C LEU A 107 -15.31 -21.57 -12.20
N SER A 108 -15.00 -21.17 -13.44
CA SER A 108 -15.86 -21.41 -14.60
C SER A 108 -15.93 -22.89 -15.00
N LYS A 109 -15.00 -23.73 -14.52
CA LYS A 109 -15.11 -25.20 -14.65
C LYS A 109 -16.05 -25.80 -13.61
N ILE A 110 -16.28 -25.09 -12.49
CA ILE A 110 -17.09 -25.56 -11.36
C ILE A 110 -18.50 -24.98 -11.39
N PHE A 111 -18.63 -23.70 -11.73
CA PHE A 111 -19.87 -22.93 -11.74
C PHE A 111 -20.24 -22.49 -13.16
N VAL A 112 -21.55 -22.29 -13.40
CA VAL A 112 -22.04 -21.71 -14.66
C VAL A 112 -21.72 -20.22 -14.65
N LEU A 113 -20.63 -19.86 -15.33
CA LEU A 113 -20.12 -18.49 -15.42
C LEU A 113 -20.01 -18.04 -16.89
N PRO A 114 -20.16 -16.74 -17.19
CA PRO A 114 -19.90 -16.19 -18.52
C PRO A 114 -18.51 -16.55 -19.03
N SER A 115 -18.35 -16.70 -20.35
CA SER A 115 -17.02 -16.87 -20.92
C SER A 115 -16.16 -15.61 -20.70
N SER A 116 -14.84 -15.77 -20.68
CA SER A 116 -13.92 -14.62 -20.58
C SER A 116 -14.14 -13.60 -21.70
N CYS A 117 -14.60 -14.03 -22.88
CA CYS A 117 -14.98 -13.13 -23.97
C CYS A 117 -16.13 -12.19 -23.57
N VAL A 118 -17.21 -12.72 -22.98
CA VAL A 118 -18.34 -11.91 -22.50
C VAL A 118 -17.90 -10.92 -21.42
N VAL A 119 -17.04 -11.36 -20.51
CA VAL A 119 -16.52 -10.49 -19.44
C VAL A 119 -15.62 -9.38 -20.00
N ASN A 120 -14.73 -9.69 -20.95
CA ASN A 120 -13.87 -8.70 -21.60
C ASN A 120 -14.69 -7.69 -22.42
N LYS A 121 -15.81 -8.13 -23.05
CA LYS A 121 -16.72 -7.23 -23.77
C LYS A 121 -17.34 -6.16 -22.86
N LEU A 122 -17.70 -6.52 -21.62
CA LEU A 122 -18.20 -5.55 -20.63
C LEU A 122 -17.13 -4.50 -20.25
N ILE A 123 -15.86 -4.91 -20.20
CA ILE A 123 -14.75 -3.97 -19.94
C ILE A 123 -14.57 -3.04 -21.13
N SER A 124 -14.65 -3.55 -22.36
CA SER A 124 -14.52 -2.72 -23.57
C SER A 124 -15.65 -1.71 -23.73
N GLU A 125 -16.87 -2.06 -23.31
CA GLU A 125 -18.05 -1.17 -23.29
C GLU A 125 -17.86 0.08 -22.44
N ALA A 126 -17.05 0.02 -21.37
CA ALA A 126 -16.75 1.20 -20.55
C ALA A 126 -15.95 2.29 -21.28
N ASN A 127 -15.33 1.95 -22.42
CA ASN A 127 -14.70 2.86 -23.39
C ASN A 127 -13.79 3.97 -22.79
N ILE A 128 -13.01 3.65 -21.76
CA ILE A 128 -12.10 4.61 -21.12
C ILE A 128 -10.86 4.82 -22.00
N LYS A 129 -10.79 5.97 -22.67
CA LYS A 129 -9.68 6.38 -23.54
C LYS A 129 -8.62 7.20 -22.78
N PRO A 130 -7.38 7.29 -23.28
CA PRO A 130 -6.42 8.28 -22.79
C PRO A 130 -6.99 9.69 -22.96
N GLY A 131 -6.67 10.58 -22.03
CA GLY A 131 -7.25 11.92 -21.96
C GLY A 131 -8.32 12.07 -20.88
N ILE A 132 -9.01 13.22 -20.92
CA ILE A 132 -10.16 13.49 -20.04
C ILE A 132 -11.35 12.62 -20.47
N ASN A 133 -11.86 11.83 -19.52
CA ASN A 133 -13.03 11.00 -19.76
C ASN A 133 -14.32 11.68 -19.26
N LYS A 134 -15.18 12.09 -20.19
CA LYS A 134 -16.45 12.78 -19.89
C LYS A 134 -17.38 11.98 -18.97
N ASP A 135 -17.40 10.66 -19.06
CA ASP A 135 -18.27 9.81 -18.21
C ASP A 135 -17.81 9.81 -16.75
N ILE A 136 -16.49 9.81 -16.51
CA ILE A 136 -15.90 9.95 -15.19
C ILE A 136 -16.32 11.30 -14.59
N PHE A 137 -16.10 12.41 -15.32
CA PHE A 137 -16.43 13.75 -14.82
C PHE A 137 -17.95 13.97 -14.64
N CYS A 138 -18.80 13.42 -15.51
CA CYS A 138 -20.26 13.45 -15.32
C CYS A 138 -20.69 12.73 -14.02
N LYS A 139 -20.12 11.55 -13.75
CA LYS A 139 -20.39 10.81 -12.51
C LYS A 139 -19.84 11.54 -11.28
N LEU A 140 -18.69 12.20 -11.41
CA LEU A 140 -18.15 13.04 -10.35
C LEU A 140 -19.07 14.22 -10.04
N ARG A 141 -19.62 14.90 -11.06
CA ARG A 141 -20.54 16.03 -10.88
C ARG A 141 -21.77 15.61 -10.05
N LYS A 142 -22.39 14.49 -10.42
CA LYS A 142 -23.52 13.90 -9.68
C LYS A 142 -23.15 13.54 -8.23
N ARG A 143 -21.92 13.10 -7.98
CA ARG A 143 -21.43 12.75 -6.64
C ARG A 143 -21.12 13.99 -5.81
N ALA A 144 -20.43 14.98 -6.39
CA ALA A 144 -20.03 16.23 -5.77
C ALA A 144 -21.25 17.07 -5.36
N ALA A 145 -22.32 17.06 -6.15
CA ALA A 145 -23.60 17.70 -5.78
C ALA A 145 -24.17 17.19 -4.46
N LYS A 146 -23.90 15.92 -4.10
CA LYS A 146 -24.36 15.28 -2.85
C LYS A 146 -23.33 15.34 -1.71
N MET A 147 -22.22 16.04 -1.90
CA MET A 147 -21.14 16.11 -0.92
C MET A 147 -21.25 17.40 -0.11
N ILE A 148 -21.08 17.29 1.20
CA ILE A 148 -20.89 18.46 2.07
C ILE A 148 -19.54 19.12 1.75
N LEU A 149 -19.38 20.39 2.14
CA LEU A 149 -18.22 21.22 1.80
C LEU A 149 -16.88 20.52 2.09
N HIS A 150 -16.70 19.99 3.31
CA HIS A 150 -15.42 19.36 3.69
C HIS A 150 -15.11 18.06 2.92
N GLU A 151 -16.12 17.41 2.32
CA GLU A 151 -15.90 16.22 1.48
C GLU A 151 -15.41 16.60 0.09
N LYS A 152 -15.76 17.79 -0.40
CA LYS A 152 -15.35 18.31 -1.71
C LYS A 152 -13.88 18.70 -1.75
N LEU A 153 -13.25 18.92 -0.59
CA LEU A 153 -11.85 19.28 -0.47
C LEU A 153 -10.94 18.11 -0.85
N CYS A 154 -10.10 18.32 -1.86
CA CYS A 154 -9.21 17.30 -2.38
C CYS A 154 -7.83 17.86 -2.79
N VAL A 155 -6.90 16.93 -3.01
CA VAL A 155 -5.62 17.19 -3.65
C VAL A 155 -5.53 16.45 -4.97
N LEU A 156 -4.84 17.04 -5.94
CA LEU A 156 -4.55 16.43 -7.24
C LEU A 156 -3.13 15.86 -7.25
N MET A 157 -3.01 14.54 -7.29
CA MET A 157 -1.74 13.84 -7.45
C MET A 157 -1.49 13.50 -8.91
N PHE A 158 -0.22 13.52 -9.32
CA PHE A 158 0.18 13.04 -10.64
C PHE A 158 1.56 12.38 -10.64
N GLY A 159 1.71 11.39 -11.50
CA GLY A 159 2.92 10.57 -11.57
C GLY A 159 2.94 9.71 -12.81
N GLU A 160 4.11 9.19 -13.12
CA GLU A 160 4.35 8.41 -14.33
C GLU A 160 4.84 7.01 -13.98
N MET A 161 4.37 6.02 -14.74
CA MET A 161 4.93 4.68 -14.75
C MET A 161 5.51 4.32 -16.11
N THR A 162 6.56 3.51 -16.12
CA THR A 162 7.11 2.92 -17.35
C THR A 162 6.16 1.87 -17.90
N ILE A 163 5.95 1.88 -19.21
CA ILE A 163 5.21 0.88 -19.96
C ILE A 163 6.10 0.25 -21.03
N LYS A 164 5.80 -0.98 -21.44
CA LYS A 164 6.52 -1.66 -22.52
C LYS A 164 6.08 -1.06 -23.87
N ARG A 165 7.04 -0.60 -24.68
CA ARG A 165 6.82 -0.20 -26.07
C ARG A 165 6.22 -1.38 -26.84
N ASN A 166 5.02 -1.20 -27.36
CA ASN A 166 4.32 -2.21 -28.12
C ASN A 166 3.18 -1.55 -28.89
N ILE A 167 3.02 -1.93 -30.16
CA ILE A 167 1.84 -1.60 -30.96
C ILE A 167 0.88 -2.78 -30.92
N THR A 168 -0.40 -2.49 -30.73
CA THR A 168 -1.49 -3.44 -30.87
C THR A 168 -2.59 -2.78 -31.70
N TYR A 169 -3.04 -3.44 -32.76
CA TYR A 169 -4.24 -3.03 -33.47
C TYR A 169 -5.46 -3.62 -32.76
N ASN A 170 -6.48 -2.79 -32.54
CA ASN A 170 -7.74 -3.18 -31.92
C ASN A 170 -8.84 -3.19 -32.98
N ASP A 171 -9.09 -4.36 -33.56
CA ASP A 171 -10.07 -4.58 -34.63
C ASP A 171 -11.46 -4.07 -34.26
N GLN A 172 -11.87 -4.25 -32.99
CA GLN A 172 -13.20 -3.83 -32.52
C GLN A 172 -13.38 -2.31 -32.51
N LYS A 173 -12.29 -1.57 -32.35
CA LYS A 173 -12.30 -0.10 -32.27
C LYS A 173 -11.66 0.56 -33.48
N ASP A 174 -11.24 -0.26 -34.46
CA ASP A 174 -10.45 0.13 -35.61
C ASP A 174 -9.38 1.18 -35.26
N CYS A 175 -8.51 0.84 -34.29
CA CYS A 175 -7.48 1.78 -33.87
C CYS A 175 -6.18 1.12 -33.42
N VAL A 176 -5.08 1.85 -33.67
CA VAL A 176 -3.73 1.49 -33.25
C VAL A 176 -3.50 2.00 -31.82
N ILE A 177 -3.15 1.08 -30.92
CA ILE A 177 -2.81 1.35 -29.52
C ILE A 177 -1.30 1.18 -29.35
N GLY A 178 -0.66 2.05 -28.57
CA GLY A 178 0.79 2.00 -28.32
C GLY A 178 1.58 3.20 -28.84
N LEU A 179 0.91 4.13 -29.51
CA LEU A 179 1.46 5.40 -29.95
C LEU A 179 1.29 6.48 -28.87
N ILE A 180 2.11 7.54 -28.98
CA ILE A 180 1.98 8.74 -28.15
C ILE A 180 0.57 9.31 -28.30
N LYS A 181 -0.11 9.51 -27.17
CA LYS A 181 -1.48 10.00 -27.15
C LYS A 181 -1.74 10.82 -25.89
N ASN A 182 -1.94 12.12 -26.08
CA ASN A 182 -2.43 13.05 -25.08
C ASN A 182 -3.54 13.93 -25.72
N ASP A 183 -4.16 14.81 -24.93
CA ASP A 183 -5.25 15.68 -25.41
C ASP A 183 -4.79 16.80 -26.36
N VAL A 184 -3.48 16.95 -26.60
CA VAL A 184 -2.87 18.09 -27.31
C VAL A 184 -2.16 17.67 -28.61
N LYS A 185 -1.63 16.46 -28.68
CA LYS A 185 -0.77 15.92 -29.74
C LYS A 185 -1.03 14.43 -29.93
N ASN A 186 -1.36 14.06 -31.16
CA ASN A 186 -1.18 12.70 -31.66
C ASN A 186 0.16 12.67 -32.39
N SER A 187 1.12 11.88 -31.89
CA SER A 187 2.45 11.76 -32.51
C SER A 187 2.71 10.32 -32.95
N LYS A 188 3.50 10.15 -34.02
CA LYS A 188 3.87 8.85 -34.60
C LYS A 188 4.87 8.04 -33.75
N GLY A 189 5.30 8.57 -32.59
CA GLY A 189 6.25 7.89 -31.72
C GLY A 189 5.62 6.78 -30.86
N PHE A 190 6.45 5.84 -30.42
CA PHE A 190 6.05 4.75 -29.51
C PHE A 190 5.98 5.23 -28.07
N ALA A 191 4.91 4.88 -27.37
CA ALA A 191 4.77 5.19 -25.95
C ALA A 191 5.60 4.24 -25.07
N ASP A 192 6.35 4.80 -24.13
CA ASP A 192 7.09 4.07 -23.09
C ASP A 192 6.83 4.60 -21.67
N ARG A 193 6.03 5.66 -21.55
CA ARG A 193 5.53 6.19 -20.28
C ARG A 193 4.02 6.33 -20.31
N CYS A 194 3.42 6.19 -19.13
CA CYS A 194 2.04 6.54 -18.88
C CYS A 194 1.95 7.49 -17.69
N LEU A 195 1.46 8.70 -17.94
CA LEU A 195 1.16 9.71 -16.92
C LEU A 195 -0.26 9.49 -16.42
N VAL A 196 -0.47 9.53 -15.11
CA VAL A 196 -1.77 9.38 -14.48
C VAL A 196 -2.02 10.52 -13.50
N PHE A 197 -3.24 11.06 -13.51
CA PHE A 197 -3.73 11.98 -12.49
C PHE A 197 -4.79 11.31 -11.63
N MET A 198 -4.71 11.56 -10.33
CA MET A 198 -5.59 10.99 -9.32
C MET A 198 -5.92 12.04 -8.27
N ILE A 199 -7.19 12.15 -7.88
CA ILE A 199 -7.57 12.99 -6.73
C ILE A 199 -7.61 12.18 -5.43
N ARG A 200 -7.32 12.85 -4.32
CA ARG A 200 -7.51 12.34 -2.96
C ARG A 200 -8.29 13.31 -2.11
N GLY A 201 -9.35 12.80 -1.47
CA GLY A 201 -10.14 13.58 -0.52
C GLY A 201 -9.39 13.81 0.79
N LEU A 202 -9.35 15.06 1.26
CA LEU A 202 -8.59 15.43 2.46
C LEU A 202 -9.22 14.91 3.77
N LYS A 203 -10.56 14.92 3.86
CA LYS A 203 -11.30 14.48 5.06
C LYS A 203 -11.59 12.98 5.07
N LYS A 204 -12.09 12.44 3.95
CA LYS A 204 -12.55 11.03 3.84
C LYS A 204 -11.52 10.08 3.23
N GLY A 205 -10.39 10.57 2.75
CA GLY A 205 -9.35 9.72 2.17
C GLY A 205 -9.82 8.87 0.98
N TYR A 206 -10.79 9.34 0.18
CA TYR A 206 -11.15 8.65 -1.06
C TYR A 206 -10.06 8.87 -2.10
N GLY A 207 -9.78 7.89 -2.95
CA GLY A 207 -8.94 8.05 -4.14
C GLY A 207 -9.81 8.09 -5.40
N GLN A 208 -9.39 8.71 -6.48
CA GLN A 208 -10.06 8.54 -7.78
C GLN A 208 -9.09 8.84 -8.91
N PRO A 209 -8.65 7.83 -9.68
CA PRO A 209 -7.96 8.06 -10.95
C PRO A 209 -8.92 8.77 -11.92
N LEU A 210 -8.44 9.82 -12.59
CA LEU A 210 -9.26 10.68 -13.45
C LEU A 210 -8.87 10.61 -14.91
N TYR A 211 -7.56 10.55 -15.14
CA TYR A 211 -6.95 10.83 -16.42
C TYR A 211 -5.69 9.98 -16.55
N TYR A 212 -5.43 9.53 -17.76
CA TYR A 212 -4.11 9.03 -18.13
C TYR A 212 -3.75 9.43 -19.55
N SER A 213 -2.46 9.58 -19.83
CA SER A 213 -1.93 9.83 -21.18
C SER A 213 -0.67 8.99 -21.43
N PHE A 214 -0.32 8.84 -22.70
CA PHE A 214 0.84 8.09 -23.15
C PHE A 214 1.85 9.02 -23.80
N SER A 215 3.11 8.92 -23.37
CA SER A 215 4.23 9.73 -23.84
C SER A 215 5.44 8.87 -24.19
N SER A 216 6.33 9.46 -25.00
CA SER A 216 7.67 8.93 -25.27
C SER A 216 8.66 9.70 -24.41
N GLY A 217 9.27 9.02 -23.45
CA GLY A 217 10.03 9.63 -22.38
C GLY A 217 9.14 10.34 -21.35
N PRO A 218 9.75 10.91 -20.30
CA PRO A 218 9.03 11.65 -19.28
C PRO A 218 8.32 12.87 -19.88
N THR A 219 7.07 13.12 -19.51
CA THR A 219 6.28 14.26 -20.00
C THR A 219 6.98 15.57 -19.66
N GLU A 220 7.10 16.45 -20.65
CA GLU A 220 7.83 17.71 -20.50
C GLU A 220 7.09 18.70 -19.61
N GLY A 221 7.85 19.54 -18.90
CA GLY A 221 7.30 20.52 -17.95
C GLY A 221 6.18 21.43 -18.51
N PRO A 222 6.32 22.02 -19.72
CA PRO A 222 5.27 22.85 -20.31
C PRO A 222 4.00 22.07 -20.68
N GLU A 223 4.13 20.84 -21.18
CA GLU A 223 2.98 19.99 -21.47
C GLU A 223 2.25 19.59 -20.19
N LEU A 224 3.03 19.20 -19.18
CA LEU A 224 2.52 18.81 -17.87
C LEU A 224 1.81 19.98 -17.16
N SER A 225 2.34 21.21 -17.24
CA SER A 225 1.68 22.39 -16.65
C SER A 225 0.33 22.70 -17.31
N SER A 226 0.23 22.51 -18.62
CA SER A 226 -1.03 22.65 -19.36
C SER A 226 -2.07 21.60 -18.90
N GLN A 227 -1.67 20.33 -18.82
CA GLN A 227 -2.54 19.24 -18.35
C GLN A 227 -3.00 19.44 -16.89
N ILE A 228 -2.10 19.89 -15.99
CA ILE A 228 -2.45 20.23 -14.61
C ILE A 228 -3.54 21.31 -14.58
N LYS A 229 -3.37 22.40 -15.35
CA LYS A 229 -4.36 23.48 -15.42
C LYS A 229 -5.71 22.96 -15.92
N GLN A 230 -5.71 22.20 -17.01
CA GLN A 230 -6.93 21.66 -17.60
C GLN A 230 -7.72 20.78 -16.61
N ILE A 231 -7.05 19.85 -15.94
CA ILE A 231 -7.71 18.94 -14.99
C ILE A 231 -8.23 19.69 -13.77
N ILE A 232 -7.50 20.70 -13.26
CA ILE A 232 -7.96 21.53 -12.15
C ILE A 232 -9.22 22.32 -12.52
N ARG A 233 -9.31 22.85 -13.75
CA ARG A 233 -10.52 23.54 -14.25
C ARG A 233 -11.73 22.60 -14.22
N GLU A 234 -11.59 21.43 -14.82
CA GLU A 234 -12.67 20.42 -14.85
C GLU A 234 -13.11 19.97 -13.45
N LEU A 235 -12.18 19.90 -12.50
CA LEU A 235 -12.51 19.58 -11.11
C LEU A 235 -13.36 20.67 -10.43
N PHE A 236 -13.05 21.95 -10.69
CA PHE A 236 -13.89 23.05 -10.22
C PHE A 236 -15.27 23.01 -10.88
N ASP A 237 -15.36 22.74 -12.18
CA ASP A 237 -16.62 22.69 -12.93
C ASP A 237 -17.53 21.52 -12.50
N VAL A 238 -16.92 20.46 -11.96
CA VAL A 238 -17.62 19.33 -11.34
C VAL A 238 -18.13 19.66 -9.92
N GLY A 239 -17.63 20.72 -9.30
CA GLY A 239 -17.98 21.13 -7.93
C GLY A 239 -17.10 20.50 -6.84
N LEU A 240 -15.92 19.99 -7.20
CA LEU A 240 -14.86 19.64 -6.25
C LEU A 240 -13.97 20.86 -5.97
N ILE A 241 -13.20 20.79 -4.89
CA ILE A 241 -12.35 21.90 -4.42
C ILE A 241 -10.92 21.37 -4.29
N PRO A 242 -10.15 21.32 -5.40
CA PRO A 242 -8.72 21.09 -5.33
C PRO A 242 -8.03 22.25 -4.60
N ILE A 243 -7.30 21.96 -3.52
CA ILE A 243 -6.53 22.96 -2.74
C ILE A 243 -5.02 22.84 -3.00
N ALA A 244 -4.55 21.66 -3.37
CA ALA A 244 -3.14 21.41 -3.61
C ALA A 244 -2.91 20.41 -4.73
N THR A 245 -1.71 20.47 -5.31
CA THR A 245 -1.15 19.40 -6.13
C THR A 245 -0.04 18.68 -5.38
N VAL A 246 0.17 17.39 -5.66
CA VAL A 246 1.27 16.61 -5.06
C VAL A 246 1.98 15.81 -6.15
N CYS A 247 3.30 15.94 -6.24
CA CYS A 247 4.13 15.19 -7.18
C CYS A 247 5.47 14.76 -6.59
N LYS A 248 6.10 13.74 -7.17
CA LYS A 248 7.48 13.39 -6.85
C LYS A 248 8.44 14.50 -7.30
N PRO A 249 9.53 14.77 -6.57
CA PRO A 249 10.61 15.62 -7.05
C PRO A 249 11.16 15.14 -8.41
N GLY A 250 11.59 16.07 -9.25
CA GLY A 250 12.12 15.74 -10.57
C GLY A 250 12.06 16.90 -11.54
N LYS A 251 13.02 16.94 -12.47
CA LYS A 251 13.25 18.06 -13.40
C LYS A 251 11.98 18.54 -14.11
N ASN A 252 11.19 17.64 -14.68
CA ASN A 252 9.99 18.02 -15.43
C ASN A 252 8.83 18.46 -14.52
N ASN A 253 8.63 17.79 -13.38
CA ASN A 253 7.62 18.16 -12.39
C ASN A 253 7.93 19.54 -11.77
N GLU A 254 9.18 19.77 -11.39
CA GLU A 254 9.67 21.05 -10.88
C GLU A 254 9.53 22.16 -11.94
N ARG A 255 9.87 21.87 -13.20
CA ARG A 255 9.68 22.81 -14.31
C ARG A 255 8.20 23.14 -14.51
N ALA A 256 7.30 22.16 -14.46
CA ALA A 256 5.86 22.39 -14.58
C ALA A 256 5.34 23.30 -13.46
N ILE A 257 5.71 23.02 -12.21
CA ILE A 257 5.33 23.85 -11.05
C ILE A 257 5.89 25.27 -11.19
N LYS A 258 7.15 25.40 -11.59
CA LYS A 258 7.80 26.70 -11.79
C LYS A 258 7.05 27.54 -12.83
N ILE A 259 6.70 26.95 -13.97
CA ILE A 259 5.90 27.61 -15.03
C ILE A 259 4.57 28.13 -14.46
N LEU A 260 3.84 27.30 -13.71
CA LEU A 260 2.54 27.69 -13.14
C LEU A 260 2.66 28.86 -12.14
N ILE A 261 3.69 28.85 -11.30
CA ILE A 261 3.96 29.91 -10.33
C ILE A 261 4.36 31.20 -11.07
N GLU A 262 5.20 31.11 -12.10
CA GLU A 262 5.66 32.26 -12.88
C GLU A 262 4.53 32.92 -13.66
N GLU A 263 3.64 32.15 -14.28
CA GLU A 263 2.43 32.67 -14.91
C GLU A 263 1.54 33.42 -13.91
N THR A 264 1.36 32.85 -12.70
CA THR A 264 0.57 33.50 -11.64
C THR A 264 1.24 34.77 -11.16
N ARG A 265 2.58 34.78 -11.04
CA ARG A 265 3.34 35.96 -10.67
C ARG A 265 3.16 37.07 -11.71
N ALA A 266 3.29 36.73 -13.00
CA ALA A 266 3.08 37.69 -14.08
C ALA A 266 1.65 38.28 -14.06
N GLU A 267 0.63 37.43 -13.87
CA GLU A 267 -0.78 37.88 -13.77
C GLU A 267 -1.03 38.80 -12.56
N LEU A 268 -0.33 38.59 -11.45
CA LEU A 268 -0.43 39.46 -10.28
C LEU A 268 0.33 40.78 -10.48
N SER A 269 1.52 40.72 -11.09
CA SER A 269 2.32 41.90 -11.37
C SER A 269 1.61 42.88 -12.30
N THR A 270 0.85 42.41 -13.29
CA THR A 270 0.01 43.30 -14.14
C THR A 270 -1.12 43.98 -13.38
N LYS A 271 -1.48 43.48 -12.20
CA LYS A 271 -2.48 44.05 -11.28
C LYS A 271 -1.83 44.86 -10.14
N GLY A 272 -0.51 45.05 -10.16
CA GLY A 272 0.23 45.71 -9.07
C GLY A 272 0.34 44.89 -7.78
N GLU A 273 0.06 43.59 -7.83
CA GLU A 273 0.10 42.69 -6.66
C GLU A 273 1.39 41.86 -6.61
N ILE A 274 1.87 41.56 -5.39
CA ILE A 274 3.05 40.71 -5.15
C ILE A 274 2.62 39.32 -4.69
N LEU A 275 3.18 38.28 -5.32
CA LEU A 275 2.97 36.89 -4.92
C LEU A 275 3.72 36.59 -3.60
N LYS A 276 2.97 36.43 -2.49
CA LYS A 276 3.55 36.21 -1.15
C LYS A 276 4.03 34.78 -0.88
N ASN A 277 3.41 33.77 -1.51
CA ASN A 277 3.68 32.34 -1.26
C ASN A 277 3.93 31.61 -2.59
N ASN A 278 4.62 30.47 -2.55
CA ASN A 278 4.80 29.58 -3.71
C ASN A 278 3.49 28.86 -4.09
N ILE A 279 2.51 29.62 -4.60
CA ILE A 279 1.22 29.12 -5.07
C ILE A 279 1.01 29.49 -6.53
N PHE A 280 0.10 28.78 -7.20
CA PHE A 280 -0.37 29.16 -8.53
C PHE A 280 -1.90 29.29 -8.56
N LYS A 281 -2.44 30.04 -9.52
CA LYS A 281 -3.88 30.26 -9.66
C LYS A 281 -4.47 29.48 -10.85
N VAL A 282 -5.65 28.91 -10.65
CA VAL A 282 -6.52 28.37 -11.71
C VAL A 282 -7.96 28.82 -11.41
N HIS A 283 -8.65 29.45 -12.37
CA HIS A 283 -9.99 30.05 -12.17
C HIS A 283 -10.04 31.00 -10.94
N ASN A 284 -9.03 31.85 -10.76
CA ASN A 284 -8.88 32.73 -9.59
C ASN A 284 -8.84 32.01 -8.23
N LYS A 285 -8.72 30.68 -8.20
CA LYS A 285 -8.52 29.89 -6.99
C LYS A 285 -7.05 29.55 -6.83
N GLN A 286 -6.54 29.71 -5.62
CA GLN A 286 -5.16 29.39 -5.27
C GLN A 286 -4.98 27.88 -5.10
N ILE A 287 -3.89 27.34 -5.66
CA ILE A 287 -3.48 25.95 -5.54
C ILE A 287 -2.06 25.91 -4.99
N ILE A 288 -1.85 25.04 -4.00
CA ILE A 288 -0.57 24.88 -3.32
C ILE A 288 0.17 23.67 -3.93
N PRO A 289 1.32 23.86 -4.60
CA PRO A 289 2.14 22.75 -5.06
C PRO A 289 2.94 22.14 -3.89
N LEU A 290 2.87 20.83 -3.75
CA LEU A 290 3.60 20.04 -2.76
C LEU A 290 4.44 18.97 -3.43
N PHE A 291 5.60 18.67 -2.84
CA PHE A 291 6.37 17.49 -3.22
C PHE A 291 6.14 16.34 -2.24
N ASP A 292 6.17 15.13 -2.77
CA ASP A 292 5.87 13.93 -1.99
C ASP A 292 6.94 13.65 -0.91
N PRO A 293 6.59 13.66 0.40
CA PRO A 293 7.57 13.43 1.47
C PRO A 293 8.30 12.08 1.41
N PRO A 294 7.63 10.94 1.10
CA PRO A 294 8.31 9.68 0.85
C PRO A 294 9.41 9.78 -0.22
N HIS A 295 9.13 10.38 -1.38
CA HIS A 295 10.12 10.56 -2.44
C HIS A 295 11.21 11.58 -2.09
N LEU A 296 10.90 12.62 -1.31
CA LEU A 296 11.91 13.54 -0.79
C LEU A 296 12.91 12.82 0.13
N LEU A 297 12.42 11.89 0.97
CA LEU A 297 13.29 11.07 1.84
C LEU A 297 14.15 10.09 1.05
N ILE A 298 13.60 9.49 -0.02
CA ILE A 298 14.38 8.70 -0.98
C ILE A 298 15.49 9.56 -1.59
N GLY A 299 15.18 10.80 -1.99
CA GLY A 299 16.17 11.74 -2.50
C GLY A 299 17.31 12.01 -1.51
N MET A 300 17.01 12.08 -0.21
CA MET A 300 18.03 12.24 0.84
C MET A 300 18.96 11.04 0.88
N ARG A 301 18.41 9.82 0.90
CA ARG A 301 19.18 8.58 0.85
C ARG A 301 20.09 8.55 -0.37
N ASP A 302 19.52 8.75 -1.56
CA ASP A 302 20.22 8.57 -2.83
C ASP A 302 21.36 9.57 -3.03
N ASN A 303 21.19 10.80 -2.54
CA ASN A 303 22.27 11.78 -2.54
C ASN A 303 23.34 11.42 -1.49
N LEU A 304 22.94 11.02 -0.28
CA LEU A 304 23.89 10.68 0.79
C LEU A 304 24.77 9.48 0.43
N ILE A 305 24.25 8.48 -0.32
CA ILE A 305 25.04 7.34 -0.80
C ILE A 305 26.32 7.76 -1.54
N ASN A 306 26.26 8.86 -2.30
CA ASN A 306 27.35 9.28 -3.20
C ASN A 306 27.99 10.63 -2.82
N LYS A 307 27.42 11.34 -1.84
CA LYS A 307 27.80 12.71 -1.48
C LYS A 307 27.73 12.88 0.03
N ASN A 308 28.52 13.80 0.56
CA ASN A 308 28.40 14.19 1.96
C ASN A 308 27.38 15.32 2.09
N LEU A 309 26.62 15.31 3.18
CA LEU A 309 25.72 16.40 3.53
C LEU A 309 26.42 17.30 4.53
N VAL A 310 26.70 18.54 4.13
CA VAL A 310 27.20 19.59 5.02
C VAL A 310 26.01 20.40 5.52
N TYR A 311 25.98 20.69 6.82
CA TYR A 311 24.95 21.50 7.45
C TYR A 311 25.55 22.39 8.54
N LEU A 312 24.88 23.49 8.87
CA LEU A 312 25.33 24.41 9.91
C LEU A 312 24.68 24.07 11.25
N LYS A 313 25.50 24.00 12.29
CA LYS A 313 25.08 23.88 13.69
C LYS A 313 25.74 25.00 14.48
N ASN A 314 24.96 25.94 15.02
CA ASN A 314 25.46 27.10 15.77
C ASN A 314 26.54 27.90 15.02
N GLY A 315 26.47 27.95 13.68
CA GLY A 315 27.47 28.62 12.84
C GLY A 315 28.63 27.73 12.37
N GLU A 316 28.79 26.53 12.93
CA GLU A 316 29.86 25.60 12.56
C GLU A 316 29.41 24.59 11.49
N GLU A 317 30.30 24.28 10.54
CA GLU A 317 30.04 23.28 9.51
C GLU A 317 30.17 21.85 10.08
N CYS A 318 29.08 21.11 10.05
CA CYS A 318 29.01 19.70 10.42
C CYS A 318 28.78 18.84 9.17
N VAL A 319 29.26 17.59 9.18
CA VAL A 319 29.21 16.70 8.01
C VAL A 319 28.56 15.36 8.34
N ALA A 320 27.52 15.00 7.60
CA ALA A 320 26.94 13.67 7.60
C ALA A 320 27.38 12.87 6.36
N LYS A 321 27.72 11.59 6.58
CA LYS A 321 28.34 10.72 5.56
C LYS A 321 27.65 9.36 5.52
N TRP A 322 27.52 8.77 4.33
CA TRP A 322 27.04 7.40 4.20
C TRP A 322 28.01 6.37 4.78
N ASP A 323 29.31 6.68 4.80
CA ASP A 323 30.30 5.77 5.38
C ASP A 323 30.10 5.58 6.90
N HIS A 324 29.58 6.58 7.63
CA HIS A 324 29.19 6.38 9.03
C HIS A 324 28.06 5.34 9.19
N ILE A 325 27.14 5.27 8.22
CA ILE A 325 26.07 4.26 8.20
C ILE A 325 26.66 2.88 7.89
N LYS A 326 27.64 2.77 6.99
CA LYS A 326 28.37 1.53 6.74
C LYS A 326 29.12 1.05 7.97
N MET A 327 29.83 1.96 8.66
CA MET A 327 30.56 1.63 9.89
C MET A 327 29.61 1.08 10.95
N LEU A 328 28.48 1.75 11.19
CA LEU A 328 27.46 1.26 12.12
C LEU A 328 26.92 -0.12 11.71
N TYR A 329 26.69 -0.36 10.43
CA TYR A 329 26.22 -1.66 9.95
C TYR A 329 27.24 -2.76 10.21
N MET A 330 28.51 -2.55 9.84
CA MET A 330 29.58 -3.53 10.05
C MET A 330 29.77 -3.83 11.54
N GLU A 331 29.74 -2.79 12.37
CA GLU A 331 29.81 -2.94 13.82
C GLU A 331 28.61 -3.71 14.37
N ASN A 332 27.40 -3.43 13.90
CA ASN A 332 26.20 -4.13 14.34
C ASN A 332 26.16 -5.62 13.95
N LEU A 333 26.88 -6.04 12.89
CA LEU A 333 27.02 -7.46 12.54
C LEU A 333 27.76 -8.25 13.63
N SER A 334 28.68 -7.61 14.36
CA SER A 334 29.41 -8.25 15.46
C SER A 334 28.51 -8.63 16.63
N TYR A 335 27.35 -7.98 16.78
CA TYR A 335 26.42 -8.19 17.89
C TYR A 335 25.46 -9.38 17.69
N ARG A 336 25.43 -9.99 16.50
CA ARG A 336 24.56 -11.15 16.18
C ARG A 336 23.11 -10.97 16.66
N GLU A 337 22.59 -11.83 17.53
CA GLU A 337 21.20 -11.77 18.02
C GLU A 337 20.90 -10.53 18.87
N HIS A 338 21.94 -9.84 19.35
CA HIS A 338 21.86 -8.62 20.16
C HIS A 338 21.92 -7.34 19.33
N SER A 339 21.77 -7.45 18.00
CA SER A 339 21.73 -6.32 17.09
C SER A 339 20.73 -5.24 17.57
N LEU A 340 21.24 -4.02 17.75
CA LEU A 340 20.44 -2.86 18.17
C LEU A 340 19.57 -2.30 17.02
N ILE A 341 19.90 -2.66 15.78
CA ILE A 341 19.20 -2.25 14.55
C ILE A 341 18.86 -3.45 13.64
N PRO A 342 18.09 -4.45 14.13
CA PRO A 342 17.91 -5.76 13.47
C PRO A 342 17.16 -5.72 12.12
N LYS A 343 16.59 -4.57 11.75
CA LYS A 343 15.92 -4.37 10.46
C LYS A 343 16.89 -4.00 9.35
N ILE A 344 18.07 -3.48 9.70
CA ILE A 344 19.06 -3.01 8.73
C ILE A 344 19.86 -4.21 8.24
N THR A 345 19.85 -4.38 6.93
CA THR A 345 20.52 -5.48 6.22
C THR A 345 21.42 -4.92 5.13
N GLU A 346 22.19 -5.78 4.48
CA GLU A 346 23.01 -5.39 3.33
C GLU A 346 22.22 -4.67 2.22
N ASN A 347 20.95 -5.03 2.00
CA ASN A 347 20.06 -4.38 1.02
C ASN A 347 19.75 -2.91 1.36
N HIS A 348 20.04 -2.48 2.59
CA HIS A 348 19.88 -1.09 3.03
C HIS A 348 21.15 -0.26 2.84
N VAL A 349 22.32 -0.89 2.91
CA VAL A 349 23.61 -0.21 3.13
C VAL A 349 24.58 -0.37 1.97
N ILE A 350 24.65 -1.56 1.37
CA ILE A 350 25.60 -1.88 0.30
C ILE A 350 25.08 -1.32 -1.03
N PRO A 351 25.73 -0.32 -1.65
CA PRO A 351 25.20 0.38 -2.84
C PRO A 351 24.80 -0.52 -4.01
N SER A 352 25.53 -1.63 -4.22
CA SER A 352 25.23 -2.60 -5.28
C SER A 352 23.97 -3.45 -5.02
N LYS A 353 23.56 -3.60 -3.76
CA LYS A 353 22.39 -4.37 -3.34
C LYS A 353 21.16 -3.49 -3.04
N ILE A 354 21.34 -2.17 -2.95
CA ILE A 354 20.24 -1.24 -2.67
C ILE A 354 19.30 -1.18 -3.87
N ASP A 355 18.08 -1.68 -3.67
CA ASP A 355 16.96 -1.40 -4.54
C ASP A 355 16.47 0.04 -4.28
N LYS A 356 16.89 0.96 -5.16
CA LYS A 356 16.55 2.39 -5.04
C LYS A 356 15.05 2.66 -5.13
N SER A 357 14.27 1.75 -5.73
CA SER A 357 12.81 1.88 -5.82
C SER A 357 12.10 1.56 -4.51
N LYS A 358 12.75 0.84 -3.59
CA LYS A 358 12.18 0.45 -2.30
C LYS A 358 12.28 1.59 -1.30
N PHE A 359 11.16 2.30 -1.17
CA PHE A 359 10.94 3.33 -0.17
C PHE A 359 11.21 2.86 1.26
N ILE A 360 10.80 1.63 1.60
CA ILE A 360 10.95 1.08 2.96
C ILE A 360 12.41 1.09 3.44
N PHE A 361 13.37 0.82 2.55
CA PHE A 361 14.79 0.84 2.89
C PHE A 361 15.27 2.25 3.24
N ALA A 362 14.78 3.29 2.54
CA ALA A 362 15.08 4.68 2.90
C ALA A 362 14.52 5.02 4.28
N THR A 363 13.25 4.69 4.57
CA THR A 363 12.65 5.00 5.88
C THR A 363 13.34 4.33 7.05
N GLN A 364 13.83 3.11 6.86
CA GLN A 364 14.49 2.36 7.94
C GLN A 364 15.88 2.92 8.23
N ILE A 365 16.62 3.35 7.20
CA ILE A 365 17.92 4.02 7.37
C ILE A 365 17.77 5.33 8.14
N PHE A 366 16.77 6.15 7.78
CA PHE A 366 16.47 7.41 8.47
C PHE A 366 15.64 7.22 9.75
N SER A 367 15.57 6.02 10.32
CA SER A 367 14.76 5.78 11.51
C SER A 367 15.45 6.29 12.77
N SER A 368 14.64 6.67 13.76
CA SER A 368 15.14 7.02 15.09
C SER A 368 15.95 5.91 15.75
N SER A 369 15.63 4.65 15.50
CA SER A 369 16.41 3.51 16.01
C SER A 369 17.85 3.52 15.52
N VAL A 370 18.06 3.80 14.23
CA VAL A 370 19.40 3.87 13.64
C VAL A 370 20.14 5.10 14.16
N SER A 371 19.46 6.24 14.21
CA SER A 371 20.01 7.46 14.79
C SER A 371 20.46 7.28 16.25
N VAL A 372 19.60 6.73 17.11
CA VAL A 372 19.89 6.49 18.53
C VAL A 372 21.04 5.52 18.70
N CYS A 373 21.04 4.42 17.94
CA CYS A 373 22.12 3.45 17.97
C CYS A 373 23.46 4.12 17.59
N MET A 374 23.49 4.86 16.48
CA MET A 374 24.68 5.57 16.01
C MET A 374 25.20 6.57 17.05
N GLY A 375 24.31 7.39 17.62
CA GLY A 375 24.68 8.38 18.62
C GLY A 375 25.19 7.75 19.92
N TYR A 376 24.63 6.60 20.32
CA TYR A 376 25.08 5.87 21.50
C TYR A 376 26.48 5.27 21.30
N VAL A 377 26.70 4.52 20.21
CA VAL A 377 28.00 3.85 19.98
C VAL A 377 29.13 4.84 19.66
N ALA A 378 28.79 6.04 19.18
CA ALA A 378 29.73 7.13 18.92
C ALA A 378 29.89 8.11 20.09
N SER A 379 29.23 7.86 21.23
CA SER A 379 29.36 8.70 22.42
C SER A 379 30.74 8.56 23.04
N GLU A 380 31.22 9.59 23.73
CA GLU A 380 32.56 9.58 24.35
C GLU A 380 32.73 8.44 25.37
N GLU A 381 31.63 8.03 25.99
CA GLU A 381 31.61 6.98 27.00
C GLU A 381 31.69 5.56 26.40
N VAL A 382 31.14 5.37 25.20
CA VAL A 382 31.13 4.05 24.52
C VAL A 382 32.32 3.93 23.58
N GLY A 383 32.62 4.98 22.82
CA GLY A 383 33.84 5.11 22.02
C GLY A 383 34.05 4.08 20.91
N ILE A 384 33.02 3.31 20.52
CA ILE A 384 33.13 2.25 19.50
C ILE A 384 33.24 2.85 18.10
N LEU A 385 32.41 3.86 17.79
CA LEU A 385 32.48 4.58 16.53
C LEU A 385 33.09 5.98 16.73
N PRO A 386 33.70 6.58 15.68
CA PRO A 386 34.22 7.94 15.74
C PRO A 386 33.14 8.96 16.12
N LYS A 387 33.51 10.01 16.88
CA LYS A 387 32.58 11.05 17.37
C LYS A 387 31.82 11.74 16.23
N GLU A 388 32.40 11.83 15.04
CA GLU A 388 31.80 12.39 13.82
C GLU A 388 30.53 11.63 13.40
N CYS A 389 30.37 10.36 13.78
CA CYS A 389 29.14 9.60 13.54
C CYS A 389 27.93 10.24 14.24
N GLN A 390 28.14 10.99 15.34
CA GLN A 390 27.06 11.72 16.01
C GLN A 390 26.43 12.79 15.11
N GLU A 391 27.19 13.39 14.19
CA GLU A 391 26.65 14.36 13.23
C GLU A 391 25.71 13.70 12.23
N THR A 392 26.03 12.48 11.81
CA THR A 392 25.10 11.69 10.98
C THR A 392 23.89 11.24 11.77
N ALA A 393 24.06 10.82 13.03
CA ALA A 393 22.96 10.47 13.92
C ALA A 393 21.93 11.60 14.04
N LYS A 394 22.37 12.85 14.20
CA LYS A 394 21.49 14.04 14.26
C LYS A 394 20.68 14.24 12.98
N ILE A 395 21.32 14.10 11.81
CA ILE A 395 20.63 14.18 10.52
C ILE A 395 19.59 13.07 10.37
N LEU A 396 19.93 11.83 10.74
CA LEU A 396 18.96 10.72 10.71
C LEU A 396 17.75 11.00 11.62
N MET A 397 17.96 11.53 12.82
CA MET A 397 16.87 11.92 13.74
C MET A 397 16.00 13.04 13.18
N LEU A 398 16.60 14.06 12.57
CA LEU A 398 15.87 15.16 11.97
C LEU A 398 14.91 14.66 10.90
N PHE A 399 15.38 13.81 9.98
CA PHE A 399 14.55 13.28 8.91
C PHE A 399 13.55 12.21 9.39
N ASP A 400 13.81 11.43 10.46
CA ASP A 400 12.78 10.59 11.11
C ASP A 400 11.60 11.46 11.57
N LYS A 401 11.90 12.51 12.34
CA LYS A 401 10.89 13.41 12.91
C LYS A 401 10.15 14.18 11.83
N LEU A 402 10.90 14.74 10.87
CA LEU A 402 10.32 15.51 9.77
C LEU A 402 9.42 14.63 8.92
N PHE A 403 9.86 13.41 8.58
CA PHE A 403 9.06 12.47 7.81
C PHE A 403 7.79 12.04 8.58
N ASP A 404 7.91 11.69 9.86
CA ASP A 404 6.74 11.37 10.71
C ASP A 404 5.72 12.52 10.68
N SER A 405 6.19 13.77 10.81
CA SER A 405 5.36 14.99 10.82
C SER A 405 4.56 15.20 9.54
N LEU A 406 5.03 14.66 8.41
CA LEU A 406 4.40 14.80 7.10
C LEU A 406 3.71 13.51 6.62
N ASN A 407 3.61 12.49 7.48
CA ASN A 407 3.18 11.16 7.06
C ASN A 407 2.21 10.47 8.05
N GLY A 408 1.71 11.22 9.04
CA GLY A 408 0.77 10.73 10.04
C GLY A 408 -0.61 10.35 9.48
N SER A 409 -1.17 9.23 9.95
CA SER A 409 -2.48 8.70 9.56
C SER A 409 -3.40 8.40 10.75
N LEU A 410 -4.71 8.32 10.50
CA LEU A 410 -5.71 7.96 11.53
C LEU A 410 -5.46 6.54 12.08
N ALA A 411 -5.04 5.60 11.25
CA ALA A 411 -4.77 4.22 11.65
C ALA A 411 -3.61 4.11 12.65
N GLN A 412 -2.73 5.10 12.70
CA GLN A 412 -1.59 5.15 13.62
C GLN A 412 -1.93 5.84 14.96
N ARG A 413 -3.14 6.40 15.13
CA ARG A 413 -3.55 7.23 16.27
C ARG A 413 -3.34 6.58 17.64
N GLU A 414 -3.66 5.29 17.78
CA GLU A 414 -3.56 4.57 19.06
C GLU A 414 -2.11 4.18 19.40
N LYS A 415 -1.29 3.86 18.39
CA LYS A 415 0.11 3.49 18.57
C LYS A 415 1.01 4.72 18.82
N SER A 416 0.63 5.89 18.31
CA SER A 416 1.51 7.06 18.26
C SER A 416 1.40 8.06 19.43
N TYR A 417 0.44 7.89 20.35
CA TYR A 417 0.17 8.92 21.37
C TYR A 417 1.39 9.25 22.24
N TYR A 418 2.19 8.25 22.63
CA TYR A 418 3.36 8.43 23.49
C TYR A 418 4.71 8.18 22.78
N GLU A 419 4.75 7.38 21.71
CA GLU A 419 5.99 6.98 21.02
C GLU A 419 6.40 7.94 19.90
N LYS A 420 5.47 8.25 18.98
CA LYS A 420 5.73 9.07 17.79
C LYS A 420 4.72 10.21 17.67
N PRO A 421 4.83 11.22 18.57
CA PRO A 421 4.16 12.51 18.53
C PRO A 421 3.66 13.07 17.20
N LEU A 422 4.55 13.04 16.20
CA LEU A 422 4.45 13.73 14.93
C LEU A 422 3.68 12.91 13.90
N LEU A 423 3.35 11.65 14.20
CA LEU A 423 2.42 10.86 13.39
C LEU A 423 0.95 11.20 13.67
N ARG A 424 0.66 12.11 14.61
CA ARG A 424 -0.71 12.55 14.91
C ARG A 424 -1.17 13.60 13.90
N ALA A 425 -2.48 13.81 13.84
CA ALA A 425 -3.03 14.90 13.06
C ALA A 425 -2.51 16.26 13.55
N VAL A 426 -2.31 17.18 12.61
CA VAL A 426 -1.95 18.56 12.90
C VAL A 426 -3.19 19.32 13.36
N THR A 427 -3.04 20.04 14.46
CA THR A 427 -4.05 20.86 15.15
C THR A 427 -3.45 22.25 15.38
N PRO A 428 -4.24 23.29 15.71
CA PRO A 428 -3.73 24.65 15.92
C PRO A 428 -2.56 24.75 16.92
N THR A 429 -2.54 23.91 17.95
CA THR A 429 -1.53 23.90 19.03
C THR A 429 -0.48 22.79 18.86
N SER A 430 -0.38 22.21 17.66
CA SER A 430 0.46 21.03 17.47
C SER A 430 1.95 21.37 17.40
N ARG A 431 2.77 20.54 18.04
CA ARG A 431 4.26 20.59 18.00
C ARG A 431 4.90 20.46 16.60
N HIS A 432 4.09 20.18 15.58
CA HIS A 432 4.51 20.18 14.18
C HIS A 432 5.09 21.54 13.77
N TYR A 433 4.44 22.64 14.16
CA TYR A 433 4.86 23.99 13.78
C TYR A 433 6.26 24.35 14.31
N LEU A 434 6.59 23.93 15.54
CA LEU A 434 7.92 24.13 16.11
C LEU A 434 8.98 23.36 15.30
N LEU A 435 8.73 22.07 15.05
CA LEU A 435 9.63 21.24 14.25
C LEU A 435 9.82 21.81 12.84
N TRP A 436 8.74 22.25 12.19
CA TRP A 436 8.80 22.80 10.84
C TRP A 436 9.60 24.10 10.77
N LYS A 437 9.45 24.98 11.77
CA LYS A 437 10.27 26.19 11.90
C LYS A 437 11.75 25.85 12.03
N GLU A 438 12.11 24.95 12.95
CA GLU A 438 13.49 24.52 13.17
C GLU A 438 14.08 23.80 11.94
N ALA A 439 13.30 22.90 11.33
CA ALA A 439 13.72 22.15 10.16
C ALA A 439 14.00 23.06 8.97
N LYS A 440 13.17 24.08 8.70
CA LYS A 440 13.42 25.03 7.61
C LYS A 440 14.75 25.76 7.76
N ILE A 441 15.11 26.17 8.99
CA ILE A 441 16.39 26.83 9.27
C ILE A 441 17.54 25.88 8.95
N LEU A 442 17.50 24.65 9.47
CA LEU A 442 18.54 23.65 9.21
C LEU A 442 18.65 23.29 7.73
N LEU A 443 17.52 23.06 7.05
CA LEU A 443 17.47 22.74 5.62
C LEU A 443 18.05 23.85 4.75
N SER A 444 17.90 25.10 5.16
CA SER A 444 18.44 26.26 4.43
C SER A 444 19.97 26.29 4.46
N GLY A 445 20.57 25.79 5.54
CA GLY A 445 22.03 25.63 5.67
C GLY A 445 22.58 24.32 5.09
N MET A 446 21.75 23.44 4.54
CA MET A 446 22.17 22.14 4.03
C MET A 446 22.64 22.18 2.57
N LYS A 447 23.81 21.61 2.31
CA LYS A 447 24.38 21.46 0.97
C LYS A 447 25.01 20.07 0.79
N PHE A 448 24.80 19.47 -0.39
CA PHE A 448 25.51 18.24 -0.74
C PHE A 448 26.83 18.58 -1.41
N VAL A 449 27.92 17.96 -0.95
CA VAL A 449 29.25 18.10 -1.52
C VAL A 449 29.75 16.74 -2.00
N ASN A 450 30.41 16.71 -3.16
CA ASN A 450 31.05 15.49 -3.65
C ASN A 450 32.36 15.20 -2.88
N LYS A 451 33.05 14.12 -3.25
CA LYS A 451 34.35 13.75 -2.68
C LYS A 451 35.43 14.83 -2.88
N THR A 452 35.34 15.65 -3.93
CA THR A 452 36.24 16.79 -4.20
C THR A 452 35.76 18.11 -3.56
N LYS A 453 34.83 18.05 -2.57
CA LYS A 453 34.24 19.18 -1.85
C LYS A 453 33.49 20.22 -2.70
N GLN A 454 33.23 19.92 -3.98
CA GLN A 454 32.42 20.78 -4.83
C GLN A 454 30.94 20.66 -4.45
N VAL A 455 30.31 21.82 -4.24
CA VAL A 455 28.87 21.90 -3.97
C VAL A 455 28.09 21.45 -5.19
N LYS A 456 27.18 20.49 -4.99
CA LYS A 456 26.21 20.10 -6.00
C LYS A 456 24.87 20.71 -5.62
N ASN A 457 24.41 21.66 -6.44
CA ASN A 457 23.08 22.21 -6.34
C ASN A 457 22.05 21.13 -6.64
N VAL A 458 21.41 20.61 -5.59
CA VAL A 458 20.27 19.71 -5.67
C VAL A 458 19.06 20.51 -5.20
N SER A 459 17.99 20.56 -6.00
CA SER A 459 16.73 21.23 -5.63
C SER A 459 16.05 20.60 -4.41
N LEU A 460 16.55 19.48 -3.90
CA LEU A 460 15.95 18.70 -2.82
C LEU A 460 15.68 19.50 -1.54
N MET A 461 16.63 20.30 -1.05
CA MET A 461 16.42 21.13 0.15
C MET A 461 15.35 22.19 -0.08
N ARG A 462 15.37 22.82 -1.26
CA ARG A 462 14.34 23.78 -1.68
C ARG A 462 12.96 23.12 -1.77
N ASN A 463 12.88 21.90 -2.28
CA ASN A 463 11.64 21.15 -2.39
C ASN A 463 11.09 20.75 -1.01
N TRP A 464 11.95 20.36 -0.06
CA TRP A 464 11.56 20.16 1.34
C TRP A 464 10.99 21.45 1.94
N ILE A 465 11.73 22.56 1.86
CA ILE A 465 11.31 23.86 2.42
C ILE A 465 9.97 24.29 1.81
N SER A 466 9.85 24.29 0.48
CA SER A 466 8.62 24.66 -0.22
C SER A 466 7.44 23.75 0.15
N THR A 467 7.68 22.46 0.40
CA THR A 467 6.62 21.53 0.83
C THR A 467 6.17 21.83 2.26
N ILE A 468 7.10 22.11 3.17
CA ILE A 468 6.77 22.48 4.56
C ILE A 468 5.96 23.79 4.58
N GLU A 469 6.42 24.82 3.86
CA GLU A 469 5.71 26.10 3.74
C GLU A 469 4.32 25.93 3.12
N GLY A 470 4.21 25.10 2.07
CA GLY A 470 2.94 24.75 1.45
C GLY A 470 1.99 24.03 2.41
N ILE A 471 2.50 23.09 3.22
CA ILE A 471 1.71 22.36 4.22
C ILE A 471 1.28 23.28 5.37
N GLU A 472 2.13 24.19 5.83
CA GLU A 472 1.77 25.22 6.82
C GLU A 472 0.62 26.10 6.31
N LEU A 473 0.74 26.60 5.08
CA LEU A 473 -0.29 27.40 4.43
C LEU A 473 -1.59 26.62 4.25
N LEU A 474 -1.51 25.39 3.73
CA LEU A 474 -2.64 24.51 3.53
C LEU A 474 -3.36 24.23 4.84
N THR A 475 -2.61 23.91 5.89
CA THR A 475 -3.18 23.63 7.21
C THR A 475 -3.92 24.85 7.74
N ARG A 476 -3.33 26.05 7.64
CA ARG A 476 -4.01 27.30 8.03
C ARG A 476 -5.31 27.53 7.25
N ILE A 477 -5.32 27.27 5.94
CA ILE A 477 -6.53 27.37 5.11
C ILE A 477 -7.58 26.35 5.58
N LEU A 478 -7.19 25.10 5.80
CA LEU A 478 -8.12 24.05 6.24
C LEU A 478 -8.71 24.33 7.62
N LEU A 479 -7.90 24.79 8.57
CA LEU A 479 -8.33 25.10 9.94
C LEU A 479 -9.22 26.36 9.96
N ASN A 480 -8.75 27.47 9.40
CA ASN A 480 -9.39 28.77 9.58
C ASN A 480 -10.52 29.02 8.59
N LYS A 481 -10.35 28.66 7.31
CA LYS A 481 -11.34 28.93 6.25
C LYS A 481 -12.39 27.82 6.15
N TYR A 482 -11.98 26.57 6.35
CA TYR A 482 -12.85 25.41 6.18
C TYR A 482 -13.25 24.74 7.50
N GLY A 483 -12.91 25.31 8.66
CA GLY A 483 -13.34 24.80 9.97
C GLY A 483 -12.94 23.34 10.25
N ILE A 484 -11.88 22.84 9.62
CA ILE A 484 -11.37 21.49 9.90
C ILE A 484 -10.63 21.53 11.24
N THR A 485 -10.89 20.58 12.13
CA THR A 485 -10.27 20.58 13.47
C THR A 485 -8.89 19.93 13.51
N SER A 486 -8.62 19.00 12.59
CA SER A 486 -7.35 18.29 12.51
C SER A 486 -7.07 17.77 11.11
N VAL A 487 -5.79 17.76 10.70
CA VAL A 487 -5.36 17.37 9.35
C VAL A 487 -4.37 16.20 9.44
N TYR A 488 -4.66 15.10 8.73
CA TYR A 488 -3.75 13.96 8.61
C TYR A 488 -2.87 14.11 7.36
N MET A 489 -1.56 14.17 7.56
CA MET A 489 -0.59 14.46 6.49
C MET A 489 -0.41 13.33 5.50
N ARG A 490 -0.74 12.08 5.85
CA ARG A 490 -0.79 10.94 4.91
C ARG A 490 -1.72 11.19 3.72
N ASN A 491 -2.73 12.06 3.86
CA ASN A 491 -3.62 12.42 2.74
C ASN A 491 -3.00 13.43 1.74
N LEU A 492 -1.78 13.90 2.00
CA LEU A 492 -1.02 14.86 1.18
C LEU A 492 0.22 14.23 0.54
N ASN A 493 0.29 12.90 0.46
CA ASN A 493 1.37 12.15 -0.18
C ASN A 493 0.85 11.34 -1.38
N GLN A 494 1.77 10.75 -2.15
CA GLN A 494 1.49 10.01 -3.39
C GLN A 494 1.30 8.50 -3.22
N ASP A 495 1.25 7.99 -1.98
CA ASP A 495 1.06 6.55 -1.76
C ASP A 495 -0.19 5.99 -2.44
N PRO A 496 -1.35 6.67 -2.47
CA PRO A 496 -2.51 6.16 -3.20
C PRO A 496 -2.25 5.95 -4.69
N LEU A 497 -1.44 6.82 -5.30
CA LEU A 497 -1.08 6.75 -6.71
C LEU A 497 -0.05 5.64 -6.97
N GLU A 498 0.97 5.51 -6.12
CA GLU A 498 1.95 4.42 -6.21
C GLU A 498 1.29 3.04 -6.00
N ASN A 499 0.36 2.95 -5.04
CA ASN A 499 -0.45 1.76 -4.84
C ASN A 499 -1.35 1.47 -6.06
N PHE A 500 -1.84 2.50 -6.75
CA PHE A 500 -2.58 2.32 -8.01
C PHE A 500 -1.68 1.75 -9.11
N PHE A 501 -0.44 2.24 -9.27
CA PHE A 501 0.52 1.64 -10.20
C PHE A 501 0.85 0.18 -9.86
N ALA A 502 1.04 -0.15 -8.58
CA ALA A 502 1.24 -1.53 -8.15
C ALA A 502 0.04 -2.43 -8.51
N GLN A 503 -1.19 -1.93 -8.35
CA GLN A 503 -2.40 -2.65 -8.76
C GLN A 503 -2.48 -2.84 -10.27
N ILE A 504 -2.09 -1.84 -11.07
CA ILE A 504 -2.03 -1.97 -12.53
C ILE A 504 -1.05 -3.10 -12.92
N ARG A 505 0.16 -3.10 -12.35
CA ARG A 505 1.17 -4.15 -12.60
C ARG A 505 0.65 -5.53 -12.23
N TYR A 506 0.01 -5.64 -11.06
CA TYR A 506 -0.59 -6.88 -10.58
C TYR A 506 -1.69 -7.40 -11.53
N VAL A 507 -2.62 -6.54 -11.94
CA VAL A 507 -3.70 -6.90 -12.88
C VAL A 507 -3.13 -7.31 -14.24
N CYS A 508 -2.05 -6.67 -14.68
CA CYS A 508 -1.38 -7.03 -15.92
C CYS A 508 -0.50 -8.29 -15.78
N GLY A 509 -0.17 -8.74 -14.57
CA GLY A 509 0.83 -9.79 -14.35
C GLY A 509 2.19 -9.44 -14.96
N ASN A 510 2.52 -8.15 -15.06
CA ASN A 510 3.77 -7.66 -15.65
C ASN A 510 4.15 -6.31 -15.02
N ILE A 511 5.42 -6.15 -14.69
CA ILE A 511 6.00 -4.91 -14.13
C ILE A 511 5.90 -3.74 -15.13
N TYR A 512 6.00 -4.04 -16.43
CA TYR A 512 5.91 -3.08 -17.53
C TYR A 512 4.75 -3.46 -18.46
N PRO A 513 3.51 -3.02 -18.17
CA PRO A 513 2.37 -3.31 -19.03
C PRO A 513 2.54 -2.64 -20.39
N THR A 514 1.93 -3.18 -21.45
CA THR A 514 1.79 -2.46 -22.73
C THR A 514 0.67 -1.42 -22.62
N ALA A 515 0.63 -0.43 -23.51
CA ALA A 515 -0.43 0.59 -23.51
C ALA A 515 -1.84 -0.02 -23.52
N ASN A 516 -2.08 -1.06 -24.33
CA ASN A 516 -3.35 -1.76 -24.37
C ASN A 516 -3.70 -2.41 -23.01
N ARG A 517 -2.75 -3.14 -22.42
CA ARG A 517 -2.97 -3.78 -21.10
C ARG A 517 -3.16 -2.76 -20.00
N PHE A 518 -2.44 -1.64 -20.05
CA PHE A 518 -2.62 -0.51 -19.13
C PHE A 518 -4.05 0.03 -19.21
N SER A 519 -4.54 0.36 -20.41
CA SER A 519 -5.90 0.90 -20.60
C SER A 519 -6.98 -0.07 -20.09
N ILE A 520 -6.81 -1.37 -20.35
CA ILE A 520 -7.72 -2.41 -19.84
C ILE A 520 -7.66 -2.47 -18.31
N ALA A 521 -6.46 -2.45 -17.72
CA ALA A 521 -6.27 -2.50 -16.27
C ALA A 521 -6.80 -1.24 -15.57
N PHE A 522 -6.58 -0.05 -16.14
CA PHE A 522 -7.11 1.23 -15.66
C PHE A 522 -8.64 1.20 -15.64
N THR A 523 -9.26 0.79 -16.75
CA THR A 523 -10.71 0.61 -16.86
C THR A 523 -11.23 -0.39 -15.83
N SER A 524 -10.54 -1.53 -15.70
CA SER A 524 -10.86 -2.58 -14.74
C SER A 524 -10.81 -2.08 -13.30
N LEU A 525 -9.81 -1.29 -12.92
CA LEU A 525 -9.66 -0.73 -11.57
C LEU A 525 -10.62 0.42 -11.28
N LEU A 526 -11.18 1.07 -12.31
CA LEU A 526 -12.28 2.03 -12.14
C LEU A 526 -13.62 1.33 -11.93
N ILE A 527 -13.83 0.18 -12.57
CA ILE A 527 -15.03 -0.66 -12.40
C ILE A 527 -14.96 -1.41 -11.05
N LYS A 528 -13.79 -2.01 -10.76
CA LYS A 528 -13.50 -2.68 -9.49
C LYS A 528 -13.44 -1.60 -8.41
N ASN A 529 -14.31 -1.71 -7.40
CA ASN A 529 -14.02 -1.04 -6.14
C ASN A 529 -12.67 -1.60 -5.67
N ALA A 530 -11.63 -0.77 -5.57
CA ALA A 530 -10.27 -1.14 -5.11
C ALA A 530 -10.27 -1.60 -3.63
N ASN A 531 -11.11 -2.58 -3.31
CA ASN A 531 -11.20 -3.23 -2.02
C ASN A 531 -10.21 -4.40 -2.04
N LYS A 532 -9.29 -4.38 -1.07
CA LYS A 532 -8.50 -5.52 -0.59
C LYS A 532 -7.85 -6.36 -1.71
N THR A 533 -6.82 -5.82 -2.35
CA THR A 533 -5.75 -6.68 -2.88
C THR A 533 -4.46 -6.32 -2.16
N LYS A 534 -3.98 -7.23 -1.30
CA LYS A 534 -2.58 -7.24 -0.90
C LYS A 534 -1.81 -7.65 -2.16
N SER A 535 -1.10 -6.73 -2.80
CA SER A 535 -0.03 -7.17 -3.71
C SER A 535 1.11 -7.71 -2.82
N PRO A 536 1.80 -8.79 -3.24
CA PRO A 536 2.99 -9.29 -2.54
C PRO A 536 4.09 -8.24 -2.44
N GLU A 537 4.12 -7.27 -3.37
CA GLU A 537 5.15 -6.22 -3.52
C GLU A 537 4.78 -4.89 -2.85
N ASN A 538 3.94 -4.87 -1.81
CA ASN A 538 3.53 -3.62 -1.16
C ASN A 538 4.68 -2.96 -0.39
N ASN A 539 5.41 -2.06 -1.06
CA ASN A 539 6.49 -1.24 -0.48
C ASN A 539 5.96 -0.01 0.30
N PHE A 540 4.65 0.25 0.28
CA PHE A 540 3.98 1.37 0.94
C PHE A 540 2.88 0.89 1.89
N ALA A 541 2.51 1.69 2.89
CA ALA A 541 1.51 1.27 3.88
C ALA A 541 0.15 1.03 3.22
N THR A 542 -0.45 -0.13 3.52
CA THR A 542 -1.74 -0.55 2.99
C THR A 542 -2.86 0.30 3.57
N GLU A 543 -3.29 1.34 2.87
CA GLU A 543 -4.54 2.04 3.17
C GLU A 543 -5.67 1.64 2.22
N ASN A 544 -6.85 1.42 2.80
CA ASN A 544 -8.09 1.16 2.08
C ASN A 544 -8.61 2.45 1.42
N CYS A 545 -7.99 2.87 0.32
CA CYS A 545 -8.44 4.00 -0.48
C CYS A 545 -9.68 3.57 -1.30
N LYS A 546 -10.87 3.98 -0.89
CA LYS A 546 -12.09 3.71 -1.68
C LYS A 546 -12.19 4.70 -2.84
N ASN A 547 -12.58 4.21 -4.03
CA ASN A 547 -12.85 5.09 -5.15
C ASN A 547 -14.00 6.07 -4.83
N LEU A 548 -13.88 7.35 -5.18
CA LEU A 548 -14.92 8.36 -4.93
C LEU A 548 -16.21 8.05 -5.70
N ILE A 549 -16.04 7.67 -6.96
CA ILE A 549 -17.10 7.22 -7.83
C ILE A 549 -16.80 5.82 -8.37
N PHE A 550 -17.85 5.17 -8.84
CA PHE A 550 -17.76 3.87 -9.47
C PHE A 550 -18.42 3.97 -10.83
N LEU A 551 -17.90 3.20 -11.79
CA LEU A 551 -18.75 2.70 -12.87
C LEU A 551 -19.65 1.61 -12.26
N LYS A 552 -20.65 2.05 -11.49
CA LYS A 552 -21.46 1.18 -10.65
C LYS A 552 -22.55 0.50 -11.45
N PHE A 553 -22.62 -0.81 -11.27
CA PHE A 553 -23.87 -1.51 -11.00
C PHE A 553 -23.83 -2.00 -9.54
N ASN A 554 -24.97 -1.96 -8.87
CA ASN A 554 -25.07 -1.58 -7.45
C ASN A 554 -24.61 -2.61 -6.38
N LYS A 555 -24.34 -2.03 -5.19
CA LYS A 555 -24.25 -2.50 -3.78
C LYS A 555 -23.20 -3.55 -3.31
N LYS A 556 -22.86 -3.43 -2.01
CA LYS A 556 -21.69 -3.92 -1.24
C LYS A 556 -22.02 -5.12 -0.34
N ILE A 557 -20.99 -5.88 0.06
CA ILE A 557 -21.03 -7.03 1.00
C ILE A 557 -19.94 -6.85 2.11
N PRO A 558 -20.10 -7.39 3.35
CA PRO A 558 -19.13 -7.34 4.46
C PRO A 558 -18.04 -8.43 4.44
N SER A 559 -17.09 -8.33 5.38
CA SER A 559 -15.84 -9.12 5.51
C SER A 559 -15.99 -10.32 6.48
N PRO A 560 -15.24 -11.43 6.31
CA PRO A 560 -15.24 -12.56 7.24
C PRO A 560 -14.36 -12.31 8.49
N TYR A 561 -14.75 -12.98 9.57
CA TYR A 561 -14.12 -13.06 10.89
C TYR A 561 -12.84 -13.92 10.90
N ALA A 562 -11.99 -13.69 11.90
CA ALA A 562 -10.74 -14.41 12.15
C ALA A 562 -10.95 -15.56 13.16
N THR A 563 -10.26 -16.68 12.94
CA THR A 563 -10.24 -17.86 13.79
C THR A 563 -9.15 -17.76 14.86
N GLU A 564 -9.46 -18.23 16.07
CA GLU A 564 -8.56 -18.27 17.22
C GLU A 564 -7.51 -19.38 17.11
N ILE A 565 -6.31 -19.11 17.64
CA ILE A 565 -5.18 -20.05 17.71
C ILE A 565 -5.17 -20.66 19.11
N ASN A 566 -5.19 -21.99 19.16
CA ASN A 566 -5.14 -22.80 20.36
C ASN A 566 -3.71 -22.83 20.94
N ARG A 567 -3.56 -22.58 22.25
CA ARG A 567 -2.27 -22.64 22.96
C ARG A 567 -2.24 -23.90 23.82
N LYS A 568 -1.35 -24.84 23.52
CA LYS A 568 -0.94 -25.90 24.46
C LYS A 568 0.54 -25.76 24.78
N HIS A 569 0.81 -26.03 26.05
CA HIS A 569 2.04 -25.84 26.81
C HIS A 569 3.28 -26.49 26.18
N LEU A 570 4.43 -25.84 26.39
CA LEU A 570 5.76 -26.48 26.42
C LEU A 570 6.40 -26.08 27.75
N ASN A 571 6.46 -27.04 28.68
CA ASN A 571 7.40 -26.99 29.80
C ASN A 571 8.71 -27.54 29.27
N ILE A 572 9.76 -26.74 29.29
CA ILE A 572 11.10 -27.22 29.00
C ILE A 572 12.04 -26.67 30.07
N ASP A 573 12.77 -27.58 30.71
CA ASP A 573 13.73 -27.31 31.77
C ASP A 573 15.14 -27.35 31.16
N TYR A 574 15.94 -26.30 31.39
CA TYR A 574 17.34 -26.26 30.93
C TYR A 574 18.25 -25.72 32.03
N THR A 575 19.28 -26.50 32.33
CA THR A 575 20.45 -26.10 33.10
C THR A 575 21.25 -25.02 32.36
N LEU A 576 21.59 -23.96 33.10
CA LEU A 576 22.08 -22.68 32.61
C LEU A 576 23.60 -22.71 32.35
N ALA A 577 24.03 -22.23 31.19
CA ALA A 577 25.41 -21.84 30.94
C ALA A 577 25.65 -20.41 31.45
N ASP A 578 26.82 -20.17 32.03
CA ASP A 578 27.20 -18.90 32.64
C ASP A 578 27.25 -17.75 31.63
N ALA A 579 26.73 -16.59 32.04
CA ALA A 579 26.72 -15.38 31.23
C ALA A 579 28.14 -14.79 31.15
N GLU A 580 28.81 -14.97 30.02
CA GLU A 580 30.07 -14.28 29.70
C GLU A 580 29.90 -12.74 29.81
N LYS A 581 30.98 -12.03 30.14
CA LYS A 581 31.00 -10.55 30.20
C LYS A 581 30.63 -9.95 28.85
N GLN A 582 29.39 -9.47 28.73
CA GLN A 582 28.85 -8.94 27.48
C GLN A 582 29.38 -7.52 27.18
N SER A 583 29.62 -7.22 25.90
CA SER A 583 29.98 -5.88 25.45
C SER A 583 28.88 -4.84 25.76
N PRO A 584 29.21 -3.53 25.89
CA PRO A 584 28.21 -2.51 26.23
C PRO A 584 26.97 -2.46 25.30
N PRO A 585 27.09 -2.66 23.97
CA PRO A 585 25.95 -2.77 23.06
C PRO A 585 25.08 -4.00 23.32
N VAL A 586 25.70 -5.15 23.59
CA VAL A 586 25.00 -6.42 23.89
C VAL A 586 24.20 -6.27 25.19
N ASN A 587 24.82 -5.76 26.25
CA ASN A 587 24.14 -5.47 27.51
C ASN A 587 22.99 -4.45 27.33
N SER A 588 23.19 -3.43 26.48
CA SER A 588 22.16 -2.44 26.15
C SER A 588 20.94 -3.05 25.43
N SER A 589 21.17 -4.04 24.57
CA SER A 589 20.09 -4.78 23.89
C SER A 589 19.23 -5.55 24.89
N SER A 590 19.86 -6.28 25.82
CA SER A 590 19.18 -7.08 26.85
C SER A 590 18.39 -6.18 27.81
N ASN A 591 18.98 -5.06 28.23
CA ASN A 591 18.31 -4.02 29.02
C ASN A 591 17.07 -3.47 28.30
N TYR A 592 17.17 -3.19 27.00
CA TYR A 592 16.05 -2.68 26.23
C TYR A 592 14.90 -3.70 26.12
N VAL A 593 15.22 -4.95 25.81
CA VAL A 593 14.23 -6.04 25.68
C VAL A 593 13.57 -6.32 27.03
N ALA A 594 14.35 -6.41 28.10
CA ALA A 594 13.86 -6.60 29.47
C ALA A 594 12.89 -5.49 29.89
N GLY A 595 13.26 -4.23 29.68
CA GLY A 595 12.38 -3.10 29.99
C GLY A 595 11.09 -3.11 29.17
N TYR A 596 11.16 -3.50 27.89
CA TYR A 596 9.98 -3.65 27.04
C TYR A 596 9.05 -4.79 27.49
N LEU A 597 9.60 -5.98 27.77
CA LEU A 597 8.85 -7.14 28.25
C LEU A 597 8.16 -6.84 29.57
N TYR A 598 8.88 -6.24 30.53
CA TYR A 598 8.30 -5.82 31.78
C TYR A 598 7.18 -4.82 31.58
N LYS A 599 7.33 -3.83 30.69
CA LYS A 599 6.26 -2.86 30.44
C LYS A 599 5.00 -3.53 29.90
N LYS A 600 5.14 -4.51 29.00
CA LYS A 600 4.01 -5.28 28.49
C LYS A 600 3.37 -6.14 29.58
N ALA A 601 4.17 -6.76 30.43
CA ALA A 601 3.69 -7.53 31.58
C ALA A 601 2.99 -6.64 32.61
N GLN A 602 3.53 -5.46 32.93
CA GLN A 602 2.93 -4.47 33.82
C GLN A 602 1.55 -4.02 33.32
N GLN A 603 1.39 -3.82 32.00
CA GLN A 603 0.13 -3.38 31.41
C GLN A 603 -0.96 -4.47 31.41
N LYS A 604 -0.57 -5.75 31.38
CA LYS A 604 -1.49 -6.88 31.16
C LYS A 604 -1.67 -7.80 32.38
N ILE A 605 -0.62 -7.97 33.18
CA ILE A 605 -0.51 -8.98 34.24
C ILE A 605 -0.39 -8.28 35.60
N TYR A 606 0.62 -7.43 35.79
CA TYR A 606 0.95 -6.85 37.11
C TYR A 606 0.35 -5.46 37.33
N LYS A 607 -0.87 -5.20 36.84
CA LYS A 607 -1.49 -3.88 36.97
C LYS A 607 -1.47 -3.45 38.45
N SER A 608 -0.70 -2.40 38.75
CA SER A 608 -0.62 -1.76 40.07
C SER A 608 0.08 -2.56 41.18
N CYS A 609 0.79 -3.66 40.90
CA CYS A 609 1.54 -4.38 41.94
C CYS A 609 2.82 -3.61 42.34
N ARG A 610 2.87 -3.09 43.57
CA ARG A 610 4.01 -2.32 44.08
C ARG A 610 5.27 -3.17 44.23
N LYS A 611 5.16 -4.37 44.83
CA LYS A 611 6.30 -5.29 45.02
C LYS A 611 6.96 -5.69 43.70
N CYS A 612 6.17 -6.04 42.68
CA CYS A 612 6.72 -6.37 41.35
C CYS A 612 7.43 -5.18 40.72
N ASN A 613 6.93 -3.95 40.89
CA ASN A 613 7.63 -2.75 40.40
C ASN A 613 8.94 -2.51 41.12
N GLU A 614 8.99 -2.66 42.44
CA GLU A 614 10.21 -2.47 43.23
C GLU A 614 11.28 -3.52 42.88
N VAL A 615 10.89 -4.78 42.64
CA VAL A 615 11.82 -5.87 42.30
C VAL A 615 12.29 -5.82 40.84
N MET A 616 11.39 -5.53 39.89
CA MET A 616 11.68 -5.66 38.46
C MET A 616 12.18 -4.37 37.81
N THR A 617 12.23 -3.26 38.54
CA THR A 617 12.70 -1.97 38.01
C THR A 617 13.82 -1.40 38.86
N SER A 618 14.81 -0.80 38.18
CA SER A 618 15.94 -0.14 38.82
C SER A 618 15.79 1.38 38.75
N LYS A 619 16.41 2.08 39.72
CA LYS A 619 16.63 3.54 39.65
C LYS A 619 17.83 3.87 38.74
N THR A 620 18.74 2.92 38.55
CA THR A 620 19.95 3.07 37.73
C THR A 620 19.58 3.04 36.25
N GLN A 621 19.98 4.08 35.52
CA GLN A 621 19.55 4.26 34.13
C GLN A 621 20.54 3.62 33.16
N CYS A 622 20.11 2.60 32.42
CA CYS A 622 20.82 2.20 31.19
C CYS A 622 20.78 3.39 30.20
N LYS A 623 21.96 3.90 29.83
CA LYS A 623 22.06 5.08 28.95
C LYS A 623 21.47 4.82 27.58
N TYR A 624 21.61 3.64 26.98
CA TYR A 624 20.92 3.33 25.71
C TYR A 624 19.38 3.55 25.80
N ILE A 625 18.76 3.21 26.93
CA ILE A 625 17.34 3.47 27.18
C ILE A 625 17.05 4.97 27.28
N SER A 626 17.96 5.78 27.83
CA SER A 626 17.79 7.25 27.87
C SER A 626 17.83 7.86 26.47
N PHE A 627 18.71 7.38 25.57
CA PHE A 627 18.72 7.82 24.16
C PHE A 627 17.45 7.40 23.40
N ARG A 628 16.80 6.29 23.76
CA ARG A 628 15.54 5.80 23.16
C ARG A 628 14.27 6.52 23.64
N ARG A 629 14.34 7.26 24.75
CA ARG A 629 13.14 7.80 25.42
C ARG A 629 12.49 8.94 24.64
N TYR A 630 11.24 8.73 24.20
CA TYR A 630 10.37 9.80 23.68
C TYR A 630 9.53 10.50 24.77
N GLY A 631 9.49 9.96 26.00
CA GLY A 631 8.76 10.51 27.14
C GLY A 631 8.81 9.63 28.40
N LYS A 632 8.34 10.15 29.55
CA LYS A 632 8.48 9.52 30.88
C LYS A 632 7.72 8.19 31.09
N ARG A 633 6.74 7.84 30.24
CA ARG A 633 5.73 6.79 30.54
C ARG A 633 5.97 5.41 29.92
N TRP A 634 6.92 5.25 29.00
CA TRP A 634 7.02 4.05 28.15
C TRP A 634 8.16 3.09 28.49
N PHE A 635 9.35 3.59 28.81
CA PHE A 635 10.48 2.74 29.19
C PHE A 635 10.66 2.70 30.71
N CYS A 636 10.60 1.50 31.28
CA CYS A 636 11.15 1.22 32.60
C CYS A 636 12.62 0.85 32.46
N TYR A 637 13.40 1.19 33.48
CA TYR A 637 14.74 0.64 33.62
C TYR A 637 14.58 -0.69 34.33
N PRO A 638 14.91 -1.83 33.68
CA PRO A 638 14.79 -3.14 34.32
C PRO A 638 15.77 -3.25 35.49
N SER A 639 15.46 -4.09 36.46
CA SER A 639 16.43 -4.53 37.47
C SER A 639 17.48 -5.45 36.85
N VAL A 640 18.62 -5.63 37.52
CA VAL A 640 19.72 -6.47 37.02
C VAL A 640 19.23 -7.92 36.87
N GLU A 641 18.45 -8.39 37.84
CA GLU A 641 17.86 -9.73 37.88
C GLU A 641 16.96 -9.97 36.68
N LEU A 642 16.15 -8.97 36.29
CA LEU A 642 15.29 -9.10 35.11
C LEU A 642 16.11 -9.16 33.81
N VAL A 643 17.19 -8.39 33.72
CA VAL A 643 18.10 -8.43 32.57
C VAL A 643 18.76 -9.79 32.46
N GLU A 644 19.22 -10.37 33.58
CA GLU A 644 19.78 -11.72 33.61
C GLU A 644 18.77 -12.78 33.17
N ILE A 645 17.52 -12.72 33.66
CA ILE A 645 16.46 -13.64 33.24
C ILE A 645 16.25 -13.59 31.73
N VAL A 646 16.18 -12.38 31.15
CA VAL A 646 15.97 -12.22 29.71
C VAL A 646 17.16 -12.72 28.91
N SER A 647 18.39 -12.45 29.36
CA SER A 647 19.61 -12.99 28.75
C SER A 647 19.63 -14.53 28.80
N LYS A 648 19.23 -15.13 29.93
CA LYS A 648 19.12 -16.58 30.09
C LYS A 648 18.05 -17.17 29.17
N LEU A 649 16.87 -16.56 29.07
CA LEU A 649 15.81 -16.97 28.14
C LEU A 649 16.29 -16.91 26.68
N GLN A 650 17.05 -15.89 26.32
CA GLN A 650 17.62 -15.78 24.99
C GLN A 650 18.65 -16.88 24.70
N ALA A 651 19.52 -17.19 25.66
CA ALA A 651 20.46 -18.31 25.56
C ALA A 651 19.75 -19.64 25.39
N ILE A 652 18.69 -19.90 26.17
CA ILE A 652 17.85 -21.10 26.03
C ILE A 652 17.23 -21.17 24.63
N CYS A 653 16.55 -20.10 24.18
CA CYS A 653 15.98 -20.06 22.83
C CYS A 653 17.02 -20.34 21.76
N ARG A 654 18.27 -19.91 21.93
CA ARG A 654 19.36 -20.19 21.01
C ARG A 654 19.69 -21.68 20.99
N THR A 655 19.97 -22.29 22.14
CA THR A 655 20.33 -23.71 22.21
C THR A 655 19.22 -24.59 21.63
N VAL A 656 17.97 -24.34 22.04
CA VAL A 656 16.82 -25.14 21.60
C VAL A 656 16.55 -25.00 20.10
N LEU A 657 16.53 -23.77 19.58
CA LEU A 657 16.21 -23.55 18.17
C LEU A 657 17.38 -23.90 17.23
N PHE A 658 18.64 -23.79 17.67
CA PHE A 658 19.77 -24.21 16.85
C PHE A 658 19.88 -25.74 16.76
N ASP A 659 19.62 -26.46 17.85
CA ASP A 659 19.70 -27.93 17.85
C ASP A 659 18.59 -28.58 17.00
N GLU A 660 17.41 -27.96 16.87
CA GLU A 660 16.35 -28.45 15.98
C GLU A 660 16.62 -28.12 14.50
N ILE A 661 17.25 -26.97 14.18
CA ILE A 661 17.49 -26.53 12.79
C ILE A 661 18.70 -27.23 12.13
N HIS A 662 19.56 -27.89 12.91
CA HIS A 662 20.68 -28.69 12.38
C HIS A 662 20.42 -30.21 12.38
N ASN A 663 19.29 -30.66 12.92
CA ASN A 663 18.85 -32.06 12.87
C ASN A 663 17.75 -32.31 11.81
N GLU A 664 17.38 -31.31 11.00
CA GLU A 664 16.66 -31.42 9.72
C GLU A 664 17.57 -30.91 8.58
#